data_AF-A0ABC9B4Y9-F1
#
_entry.id   AF-A0ABC9B4Y9-F1
#
_cell.length_a   1.000
_cell.length_b   1.000
_cell.length_c   1.000
_cell.angle_alpha   90.00
_cell.angle_beta   90.00
_cell.angle_gamma   90.00
#
_symmetry.space_group_name_H-M   'P 1'
#
loop_
_entity.id
_entity.type
_entity.pdbx_description
1 polymer ?
#
loop_
_entity_poly.entity_id
_entity_poly.type
_entity_poly.pdbx_seq_one_letter_code
_entity_poly.pdbx_strand_id
1 'polypeptide(L)'
;MDEWSSVYNSISAEHNSHLEDMWRILSFSYHDLPSMLKPCLLYLSLFPEDHKVEKDDLIWRWIGEGLVHEKHDRSLYKVGEDYFNDLINRSLVQPVDVDDHGRVQACRVHDIVLEYITTLSLEENLVTINGPDTQHLSNKVRRLSLRNDEENAISQEAKSCLFHVRSLCVFCHAADLKLPFSSFQVLRVLDLEDCSGQNIGHICNLVHLRYLRLGGAHCVEIPKQIGNLQFLQTLDLKQTKTKALPSTLIQLRRLVRLCVDRKTMLPEGIGSMLSLEELSEVDISKHPNLMEELGKLCKLRVLDMSIDTWDRRQREPLLKCLCNLKELQTLRICAADVSLDFMLGNDWCWTPPHLQRLTAGIGRQIEHIFSLNPSSVWSEFSPFSRLPNWIKPALNNLSELSIVVNTLPRKDLEVLGALPALYSLDLHIVKACVKQRMEIFDKSTDNAVQFRCLANFKLVSRASGLVFREHAMQRLRVLSLSFSIAETKYVHGDFYLGLDKLTSLKAVDIGIDCRCATPWEVRHAEVAIRDSINSNPSHPILDLRRHFERDNPWDITREIPELEIIMQELAEVAILGPWGGNRARLHGINVAPHHLRSVIIRSGMVIDSLAFTYCDHNGQQETAGPWGGSGGREHTIYLDTGEFLCNISGTIGVFGSLPNVVTSLTFTTNICSHGPFGVRRGHPFDIPMQRNGRIVGFFAHAGWYVDAIGVYVNLTEEEDGLAKFGPWGGDGVRSHDIVVAPHRLESVTICSCFVIDSLAFSYIDRNGQCRTSGRWGGPGGASNTISLGPSEFLTGISGTIGQYEEHSNVITSLRLVTNARSYGPFGETKGTPFHIPLQSNGCIVGFFGRADKFLNAIGVYTNHKIEIMQQLQAGLVRIGPWGGDGGMCHDIDAAPHHLESVTICSCLVIDSIAFSFRDHKGQKHYAGPWGGCGGNDHKIQLEPSETVVKLSGTIGAFGGIPNVVTSLTLVTSSGRYGPYGREEGIAFHVPARSNGSIVGFFAQAEEYITAIGVYVSTQ
;
A
#
# COMPACT_ATOMS: atom_id res chain seq x y z
N MET A 1 15.40 51.87 -8.57
CA MET A 1 14.12 52.14 -7.87
C MET A 1 13.26 53.15 -8.63
N ASP A 2 13.84 54.14 -9.32
CA ASP A 2 13.06 55.22 -9.95
C ASP A 2 12.26 54.81 -11.22
N GLU A 3 12.68 53.77 -11.94
CA GLU A 3 11.91 53.26 -13.10
C GLU A 3 10.62 52.55 -12.69
N TRP A 4 10.61 51.88 -11.52
CA TRP A 4 9.40 51.21 -11.01
C TRP A 4 8.39 52.20 -10.41
N SER A 5 8.86 53.28 -9.79
CA SER A 5 7.99 54.37 -9.32
C SER A 5 7.35 55.13 -10.47
N SER A 6 8.07 55.28 -11.59
CA SER A 6 7.55 55.86 -12.84
C SER A 6 6.47 54.96 -13.46
N VAL A 7 6.71 53.64 -13.52
CA VAL A 7 5.73 52.66 -14.02
C VAL A 7 4.49 52.62 -13.13
N TYR A 8 4.64 52.58 -11.81
CA TYR A 8 3.53 52.64 -10.84
C TYR A 8 2.68 53.92 -10.99
N ASN A 9 3.32 55.07 -11.14
CA ASN A 9 2.63 56.35 -11.34
C ASN A 9 2.03 56.53 -12.74
N SER A 10 2.54 55.83 -13.75
CA SER A 10 1.98 55.83 -15.12
C SER A 10 0.76 54.91 -15.24
N ILE A 11 0.74 53.80 -14.50
CA ILE A 11 -0.41 52.87 -14.45
C ILE A 11 -1.60 53.51 -13.70
N SER A 12 -1.33 54.32 -12.67
CA SER A 12 -2.36 54.98 -11.87
C SER A 12 -3.07 56.15 -12.58
N ALA A 13 -2.48 56.74 -13.62
CA ALA A 13 -3.05 57.88 -14.33
C ALA A 13 -4.09 57.48 -15.41
N GLU A 14 -3.96 56.31 -16.04
CA GLU A 14 -4.87 55.84 -17.10
C GLU A 14 -5.99 54.89 -16.59
N HIS A 15 -5.84 54.28 -15.40
CA HIS A 15 -6.81 53.32 -14.82
C HIS A 15 -7.93 53.95 -13.95
N ASN A 16 -7.90 55.26 -13.68
CA ASN A 16 -8.86 55.88 -12.76
C ASN A 16 -10.33 55.75 -13.19
N SER A 17 -10.63 55.70 -14.49
CA SER A 17 -12.02 55.53 -14.96
C SER A 17 -12.60 54.14 -14.65
N HIS A 18 -11.79 53.08 -14.81
CA HIS A 18 -12.21 51.71 -14.52
C HIS A 18 -12.31 51.42 -13.02
N LEU A 19 -11.39 51.97 -12.21
CA LEU A 19 -11.47 51.87 -10.74
C LEU A 19 -12.69 52.61 -10.19
N GLU A 20 -12.98 53.81 -10.70
CA GLU A 20 -14.21 54.55 -10.36
C GLU A 20 -15.47 53.77 -10.74
N ASP A 21 -15.51 53.16 -11.92
CA ASP A 21 -16.64 52.31 -12.34
C ASP A 21 -16.77 51.05 -11.46
N MET A 22 -15.67 50.40 -11.09
CA MET A 22 -15.66 49.26 -10.17
C MET A 22 -16.13 49.67 -8.76
N TRP A 23 -15.67 50.81 -8.24
CA TRP A 23 -16.13 51.36 -6.96
C TRP A 23 -17.60 51.73 -7.00
N ARG A 24 -18.11 52.24 -8.12
CA ARG A 24 -19.55 52.46 -8.32
C ARG A 24 -20.34 51.15 -8.27
N ILE A 25 -19.85 50.09 -8.93
CA ILE A 25 -20.49 48.76 -8.88
C ILE A 25 -20.50 48.21 -7.44
N LEU A 26 -19.37 48.28 -6.74
CA LEU A 26 -19.29 47.85 -5.33
C LEU A 26 -20.19 48.68 -4.42
N SER A 27 -20.32 49.98 -4.69
CA SER A 27 -21.25 50.85 -4.00
C SER A 27 -22.70 50.43 -4.22
N PHE A 28 -23.11 50.14 -5.45
CA PHE A 28 -24.47 49.61 -5.70
C PHE A 28 -24.71 48.29 -4.97
N SER A 29 -23.75 47.36 -5.05
CA SER A 29 -23.84 46.08 -4.34
C SER A 29 -23.94 46.24 -2.83
N TYR A 30 -23.19 47.18 -2.24
CA TYR A 30 -23.24 47.50 -0.82
C TYR A 30 -24.57 48.14 -0.41
N HIS A 31 -25.10 49.06 -1.23
CA HIS A 31 -26.36 49.73 -0.94
C HIS A 31 -27.56 48.76 -0.99
N ASP A 32 -27.54 47.79 -1.91
CA ASP A 32 -28.54 46.71 -2.05
C ASP A 32 -28.49 45.66 -0.93
N LEU A 33 -27.41 45.59 -0.15
CA LEU A 33 -27.31 44.63 0.94
C LEU A 33 -28.40 44.87 2.01
N PRO A 34 -29.04 43.80 2.52
CA PRO A 34 -29.85 43.87 3.72
C PRO A 34 -29.09 44.54 4.87
N SER A 35 -29.79 45.37 5.66
CA SER A 35 -29.18 46.17 6.73
C SER A 35 -28.41 45.33 7.76
N MET A 36 -28.79 44.07 7.94
CA MET A 36 -28.14 43.14 8.87
C MET A 36 -26.81 42.58 8.35
N LEU A 37 -26.59 42.57 7.03
CA LEU A 37 -25.36 42.05 6.41
C LEU A 37 -24.27 43.13 6.28
N LYS A 38 -24.65 44.41 6.16
CA LYS A 38 -23.69 45.52 6.02
C LYS A 38 -22.65 45.54 7.15
N PRO A 39 -23.02 45.43 8.45
CA PRO A 39 -22.04 45.43 9.53
C PRO A 39 -21.11 44.21 9.54
N CYS A 40 -21.59 43.05 9.04
CA CYS A 40 -20.83 41.82 8.90
C CYS A 40 -19.81 41.92 7.77
N LEU A 41 -20.20 42.50 6.62
CA LEU A 41 -19.27 42.77 5.52
C LEU A 41 -18.18 43.76 5.96
N LEU A 42 -18.56 44.88 6.60
CA LEU A 42 -17.61 45.86 7.13
C LEU A 42 -16.73 45.29 8.26
N TYR A 43 -17.13 44.19 8.90
CA TYR A 43 -16.28 43.52 9.90
C TYR A 43 -15.05 42.89 9.25
N LEU A 44 -15.15 42.48 7.98
CA LEU A 44 -14.07 41.80 7.27
C LEU A 44 -12.86 42.71 6.97
N SER A 45 -13.00 44.03 7.05
CA SER A 45 -11.85 44.96 6.92
C SER A 45 -10.83 44.83 8.05
N LEU A 46 -11.16 44.11 9.13
CA LEU A 46 -10.20 43.76 10.18
C LEU A 46 -9.08 42.84 9.68
N PHE A 47 -9.36 41.99 8.69
CA PHE A 47 -8.41 40.97 8.25
C PHE A 47 -7.41 41.50 7.22
N PRO A 48 -6.14 41.05 7.25
CA PRO A 48 -5.15 41.37 6.22
C PRO A 48 -5.57 40.97 4.81
N GLU A 49 -4.93 41.58 3.82
CA GLU A 49 -5.00 41.11 2.42
C GLU A 49 -4.63 39.63 2.34
N ASP A 50 -5.30 38.91 1.43
CA ASP A 50 -5.16 37.46 1.23
C ASP A 50 -5.41 36.55 2.45
N HIS A 51 -5.78 37.09 3.61
CA HIS A 51 -5.96 36.32 4.82
C HIS A 51 -7.15 35.35 4.69
N LYS A 52 -6.90 34.07 4.98
CA LYS A 52 -7.93 33.02 5.02
C LYS A 52 -8.70 33.14 6.33
N VAL A 53 -10.00 33.44 6.26
CA VAL A 53 -10.86 33.57 7.43
C VAL A 53 -11.71 32.30 7.58
N GLU A 54 -11.50 31.55 8.67
CA GLU A 54 -12.32 30.39 8.99
C GLU A 54 -13.78 30.77 9.30
N LYS A 55 -14.74 30.05 8.71
CA LYS A 55 -16.18 30.34 8.81
C LYS A 55 -16.65 30.35 10.26
N ASP A 56 -16.31 29.31 11.02
CA ASP A 56 -16.78 29.15 12.40
C ASP A 56 -16.31 30.32 13.26
N ASP A 57 -15.05 30.69 13.15
CA ASP A 57 -14.46 31.76 13.96
C ASP A 57 -15.02 33.13 13.56
N LEU A 58 -15.24 33.38 12.27
CA LEU A 58 -15.92 34.59 11.81
C LEU A 58 -17.34 34.72 12.35
N ILE A 59 -18.13 33.65 12.30
CA ILE A 59 -19.50 33.64 12.82
C ILE A 59 -19.49 33.92 14.33
N TRP A 60 -18.62 33.25 15.09
CA TRP A 60 -18.51 33.46 16.53
C TRP A 60 -18.01 34.86 16.90
N ARG A 61 -17.12 35.46 16.09
CA ARG A 61 -16.73 36.88 16.20
C ARG A 61 -17.92 37.81 15.97
N TRP A 62 -18.72 37.58 14.93
CA TRP A 62 -19.94 38.37 14.67
C TRP A 62 -20.96 38.26 15.81
N ILE A 63 -21.13 37.07 16.38
CA ILE A 63 -21.98 36.85 17.56
C ILE A 63 -21.45 37.61 18.77
N GLY A 64 -20.14 37.51 19.05
CA GLY A 64 -19.50 38.21 20.17
C GLY A 64 -19.58 39.74 20.05
N GLU A 65 -19.44 40.28 18.84
CA GLU A 65 -19.60 41.72 18.59
C GLU A 65 -21.08 42.15 18.74
N GLY A 66 -22.01 41.25 18.45
CA GLY A 66 -23.46 41.45 18.51
C GLY A 66 -24.08 41.84 17.16
N LEU A 67 -23.51 41.38 16.05
CA LEU A 67 -24.00 41.63 14.69
C LEU A 67 -25.09 40.63 14.28
N VAL A 68 -25.06 39.43 14.86
CA VAL A 68 -26.06 38.39 14.63
C VAL A 68 -27.16 38.51 15.68
N HIS A 69 -28.40 38.56 15.21
CA HIS A 69 -29.59 38.73 16.05
C HIS A 69 -30.41 37.43 16.07
N GLU A 70 -30.97 37.11 17.23
CA GLU A 70 -31.81 35.91 17.39
C GLU A 70 -33.08 36.04 16.55
N LYS A 71 -33.36 35.01 15.75
CA LYS A 71 -34.64 34.82 15.05
C LYS A 71 -35.34 33.64 15.72
N HIS A 72 -36.67 33.69 15.82
CA HIS A 72 -37.45 32.68 16.55
C HIS A 72 -37.06 31.25 16.14
N ASP A 73 -36.82 30.40 17.14
CA ASP A 73 -36.47 28.97 17.04
C ASP A 73 -35.18 28.62 16.29
N ARG A 74 -34.23 29.55 16.13
CA ARG A 74 -32.93 29.29 15.50
C ARG A 74 -31.75 29.72 16.37
N SER A 75 -30.70 28.89 16.45
CA SER A 75 -29.46 29.26 17.15
C SER A 75 -28.76 30.42 16.45
N LEU A 76 -28.06 31.25 17.23
CA LEU A 76 -27.30 32.39 16.71
C LEU A 76 -26.27 31.96 15.65
N TYR A 77 -25.59 30.84 15.89
CA TYR A 77 -24.66 30.28 14.91
C TYR A 77 -25.35 30.00 13.58
N LYS A 78 -26.55 29.40 13.59
CA LYS A 78 -27.26 29.06 12.35
C LYS A 78 -27.80 30.29 11.61
N VAL A 79 -28.07 31.40 12.30
CA VAL A 79 -28.38 32.69 11.65
C VAL A 79 -27.11 33.33 11.08
N GLY A 80 -25.99 33.26 11.79
CA GLY A 80 -24.69 33.73 11.30
C GLY A 80 -24.21 32.97 10.08
N GLU A 81 -24.45 31.66 10.02
CA GLU A 81 -24.15 30.83 8.86
C GLU A 81 -24.94 31.24 7.62
N ASP A 82 -26.23 31.60 7.76
CA ASP A 82 -27.01 32.17 6.65
C ASP A 82 -26.40 33.48 6.16
N TYR A 83 -25.98 34.36 7.08
CA TYR A 83 -25.37 35.64 6.71
C TYR A 83 -24.06 35.45 5.95
N PHE A 84 -23.23 34.49 6.39
CA PHE A 84 -22.01 34.11 5.71
C PHE A 84 -22.28 33.62 4.28
N ASN A 85 -23.23 32.69 4.12
CA ASN A 85 -23.60 32.15 2.83
C ASN A 85 -24.20 33.21 1.90
N ASP A 86 -25.01 34.14 2.42
CA ASP A 86 -25.59 35.23 1.63
C ASP A 86 -24.52 36.18 1.07
N LEU A 87 -23.46 36.47 1.84
CA LEU A 87 -22.33 37.29 1.36
C LEU A 87 -21.56 36.61 0.22
N ILE A 88 -21.37 35.28 0.31
CA ILE A 88 -20.72 34.48 -0.74
C ILE A 88 -21.60 34.39 -1.98
N ASN A 89 -22.90 34.12 -1.81
CA ASN A 89 -23.86 34.00 -2.92
C ASN A 89 -24.01 35.31 -3.69
N ARG A 90 -23.73 36.46 -3.06
CA ARG A 90 -23.68 37.79 -3.68
C ARG A 90 -22.30 38.15 -4.25
N SER A 91 -21.34 37.22 -4.21
CA SER A 91 -19.97 37.38 -4.70
C SER A 91 -19.18 38.56 -4.09
N LEU A 92 -19.58 39.00 -2.88
CA LEU A 92 -18.86 40.04 -2.14
C LEU A 92 -17.70 39.47 -1.31
N VAL A 93 -17.73 38.16 -1.06
CA VAL A 93 -16.70 37.44 -0.35
C VAL A 93 -16.38 36.17 -1.15
N GLN A 94 -15.10 35.89 -1.34
CA GLN A 94 -14.63 34.73 -2.08
C GLN A 94 -14.66 33.49 -1.17
N PRO A 95 -15.30 32.39 -1.59
CA PRO A 95 -15.22 31.13 -0.86
C PRO A 95 -13.82 30.53 -1.00
N VAL A 96 -13.26 30.06 0.12
CA VAL A 96 -11.97 29.37 0.19
C VAL A 96 -12.17 28.09 1.00
N ASP A 97 -11.41 27.05 0.73
CA ASP A 97 -11.51 25.78 1.48
C ASP A 97 -12.95 25.22 1.48
N VAL A 98 -13.38 24.85 0.28
CA VAL A 98 -14.69 24.22 0.08
C VAL A 98 -14.51 22.74 0.36
N ASP A 99 -15.23 22.24 1.36
CA ASP A 99 -15.18 20.81 1.67
C ASP A 99 -15.77 19.98 0.52
N ASP A 100 -15.59 18.67 0.58
CA ASP A 100 -16.10 17.77 -0.44
C ASP A 100 -17.62 17.95 -0.67
N HIS A 101 -18.36 18.42 0.34
CA HIS A 101 -19.80 18.70 0.27
C HIS A 101 -20.19 19.94 -0.52
N GLY A 102 -19.22 20.68 -1.04
CA GLY A 102 -19.47 21.98 -1.65
C GLY A 102 -19.78 23.06 -0.60
N ARG A 103 -19.55 22.79 0.70
CA ARG A 103 -19.77 23.77 1.76
C ARG A 103 -18.48 24.51 2.00
N VAL A 104 -18.62 25.82 2.00
CA VAL A 104 -17.52 26.74 2.21
C VAL A 104 -17.12 26.70 3.69
N GLN A 105 -15.87 26.31 4.00
CA GLN A 105 -15.35 26.29 5.38
C GLN A 105 -14.58 27.56 5.72
N ALA A 106 -14.09 28.29 4.73
CA ALA A 106 -13.40 29.56 4.94
C ALA A 106 -13.73 30.56 3.84
N CYS A 107 -13.34 31.80 4.03
CA CYS A 107 -13.51 32.81 3.01
C CYS A 107 -12.30 33.76 2.95
N ARG A 108 -12.20 34.47 1.84
CA ARG A 108 -11.24 35.55 1.63
C ARG A 108 -11.99 36.74 1.03
N VAL A 109 -11.58 37.96 1.37
CA VAL A 109 -12.09 39.15 0.68
C VAL A 109 -11.11 39.52 -0.42
N HIS A 110 -11.61 39.70 -1.63
CA HIS A 110 -10.80 40.15 -2.76
C HIS A 110 -10.29 41.58 -2.51
N ASP A 111 -9.06 41.88 -2.91
CA ASP A 111 -8.34 43.14 -2.59
C ASP A 111 -9.15 44.40 -2.87
N ILE A 112 -9.76 44.53 -4.06
CA ILE A 112 -10.60 45.68 -4.43
C ILE A 112 -11.84 45.82 -3.51
N VAL A 113 -12.45 44.70 -3.10
CA VAL A 113 -13.56 44.73 -2.13
C VAL A 113 -13.04 45.12 -0.76
N LEU A 114 -11.88 44.59 -0.36
CA LEU A 114 -11.23 44.88 0.92
C LEU A 114 -10.88 46.37 1.05
N GLU A 115 -10.31 46.97 0.00
CA GLU A 115 -10.03 48.41 -0.09
C GLU A 115 -11.31 49.24 0.04
N TYR A 116 -12.36 48.86 -0.68
CA TYR A 116 -13.66 49.55 -0.63
C TYR A 116 -14.29 49.49 0.78
N ILE A 117 -14.38 48.31 1.40
CA ILE A 117 -14.97 48.17 2.74
C ILE A 117 -14.09 48.80 3.82
N THR A 118 -12.78 48.91 3.60
CA THR A 118 -11.84 49.60 4.50
C THR A 118 -12.10 51.10 4.45
N THR A 119 -12.26 51.68 3.25
CA THR A 119 -12.64 53.08 3.06
C THR A 119 -13.97 53.41 3.75
N LEU A 120 -15.02 52.62 3.49
CA LEU A 120 -16.31 52.78 4.18
C LEU A 120 -16.19 52.65 5.71
N SER A 121 -15.39 51.70 6.18
CA SER A 121 -15.19 51.50 7.61
C SER A 121 -14.44 52.67 8.26
N LEU A 122 -13.53 53.33 7.55
CA LEU A 122 -12.82 54.52 8.01
C LEU A 122 -13.77 55.73 8.08
N GLU A 123 -14.60 55.95 7.05
CA GLU A 123 -15.62 57.00 7.04
C GLU A 123 -16.62 56.84 8.20
N GLU A 124 -17.06 55.62 8.48
CA GLU A 124 -17.96 55.32 9.58
C GLU A 124 -17.27 55.25 10.97
N ASN A 125 -15.96 55.50 11.04
CA ASN A 125 -15.11 55.36 12.24
C ASN A 125 -15.20 53.97 12.89
N LEU A 126 -15.48 52.94 12.10
CA LEU A 126 -15.67 51.58 12.57
C LEU A 126 -14.36 50.84 12.76
N VAL A 127 -13.35 51.08 11.92
CA VAL A 127 -12.11 50.28 11.87
C VAL A 127 -10.89 51.19 11.84
N THR A 128 -9.87 50.85 12.62
CA THR A 128 -8.52 51.41 12.46
C THR A 128 -7.55 50.24 12.26
N ILE A 129 -6.82 50.28 11.15
CA ILE A 129 -5.75 49.34 10.83
C ILE A 129 -4.45 50.06 11.13
N ASN A 130 -3.64 49.51 12.03
CA ASN A 130 -2.37 50.13 12.37
C ASN A 130 -1.28 49.69 11.38
N GLY A 131 -0.91 50.60 10.48
CA GLY A 131 0.29 50.58 9.64
C GLY A 131 1.18 51.80 9.93
N PRO A 132 2.32 51.99 9.26
CA PRO A 132 3.35 52.99 9.62
C PRO A 132 2.91 54.47 9.68
N ASP A 133 1.68 54.82 9.26
CA ASP A 133 1.17 56.21 9.16
C ASP A 133 0.00 56.54 10.14
N THR A 134 -0.04 56.01 11.37
CA THR A 134 -1.10 56.36 12.34
C THR A 134 -0.86 57.66 13.11
N GLN A 135 -0.87 58.81 12.44
CA GLN A 135 -0.83 60.12 13.12
C GLN A 135 -2.22 60.62 13.59
N HIS A 136 -3.32 59.95 13.21
CA HIS A 136 -4.68 60.42 13.50
C HIS A 136 -5.66 59.29 13.88
N LEU A 137 -5.55 58.72 15.10
CA LEU A 137 -6.68 57.95 15.65
C LEU A 137 -7.83 58.90 16.01
N SER A 138 -9.00 58.65 15.43
CA SER A 138 -10.27 59.32 15.78
C SER A 138 -10.77 58.87 17.16
N ASN A 139 -11.46 59.76 17.89
CA ASN A 139 -12.01 59.46 19.23
C ASN A 139 -13.13 58.39 19.25
N LYS A 140 -13.52 57.79 18.11
CA LYS A 140 -14.68 56.90 17.96
C LYS A 140 -14.39 55.48 17.44
N VAL A 141 -13.13 55.02 17.46
CA VAL A 141 -12.77 53.68 16.95
C VAL A 141 -13.54 52.57 17.66
N ARG A 142 -14.28 51.75 16.91
CA ARG A 142 -15.03 50.58 17.44
C ARG A 142 -14.33 49.26 17.23
N ARG A 143 -13.51 49.12 16.20
CA ARG A 143 -12.79 47.89 15.86
C ARG A 143 -11.34 48.23 15.53
N LEU A 144 -10.41 47.47 16.07
CA LEU A 144 -8.98 47.70 15.94
C LEU A 144 -8.31 46.44 15.39
N SER A 145 -7.55 46.58 14.30
CA SER A 145 -6.70 45.54 13.73
C SER A 145 -5.24 45.94 13.86
N LEU A 146 -4.45 45.11 14.54
CA LEU A 146 -3.02 45.30 14.71
C LEU A 146 -2.26 44.32 13.82
N ARG A 147 -1.38 44.83 12.96
CA ARG A 147 -0.64 44.05 11.94
C ARG A 147 0.88 44.26 11.99
N ASN A 148 1.37 45.08 12.91
CA ASN A 148 2.80 45.44 12.99
C ASN A 148 3.50 44.60 14.08
N ASP A 149 4.74 44.20 13.82
CA ASP A 149 5.58 43.41 14.73
C ASP A 149 6.39 44.27 15.73
N GLU A 150 6.18 45.59 15.74
CA GLU A 150 6.89 46.49 16.64
C GLU A 150 6.45 46.36 18.11
N GLU A 151 7.43 46.38 19.03
CA GLU A 151 7.28 46.19 20.48
C GLU A 151 6.30 47.19 21.14
N ASN A 152 6.12 48.37 20.53
CA ASN A 152 5.19 49.42 20.96
C ASN A 152 4.12 49.71 19.88
N ALA A 153 3.39 48.68 19.45
CA ALA A 153 2.38 48.84 18.39
C ALA A 153 1.30 49.90 18.70
N ILE A 154 1.09 50.34 19.95
CA ILE A 154 0.11 51.41 20.26
C ILE A 154 0.79 52.59 20.96
N SER A 155 0.83 53.74 20.29
CA SER A 155 1.39 55.00 20.83
C SER A 155 0.65 55.49 22.09
N GLN A 156 1.30 56.32 22.90
CA GLN A 156 0.69 56.85 24.13
C GLN A 156 -0.53 57.72 23.84
N GLU A 157 -0.51 58.47 22.73
CA GLU A 157 -1.60 59.32 22.27
C GLU A 157 -2.82 58.47 21.87
N ALA A 158 -2.59 57.34 21.19
CA ALA A 158 -3.62 56.41 20.74
C ALA A 158 -4.35 55.70 21.90
N LYS A 159 -3.71 55.51 23.06
CA LYS A 159 -4.33 54.88 24.25
C LYS A 159 -5.57 55.62 24.74
N SER A 160 -5.62 56.94 24.55
CA SER A 160 -6.76 57.78 24.92
C SER A 160 -8.02 57.49 24.11
N CYS A 161 -7.91 56.84 22.95
CA CYS A 161 -9.03 56.55 22.04
C CYS A 161 -9.57 55.10 22.13
N LEU A 162 -8.92 54.23 22.93
CA LEU A 162 -9.21 52.79 22.96
C LEU A 162 -10.45 52.40 23.77
N PHE A 163 -10.99 53.32 24.57
CA PHE A 163 -12.11 53.03 25.49
C PHE A 163 -13.44 52.73 24.79
N HIS A 164 -13.58 53.07 23.50
CA HIS A 164 -14.75 52.75 22.67
C HIS A 164 -14.61 51.45 21.87
N VAL A 165 -13.42 50.83 21.85
CA VAL A 165 -13.13 49.64 21.04
C VAL A 165 -13.90 48.44 21.61
N ARG A 166 -14.59 47.73 20.71
CA ARG A 166 -15.40 46.53 20.98
C ARG A 166 -14.76 45.26 20.40
N SER A 167 -14.06 45.39 19.28
CA SER A 167 -13.30 44.28 18.68
C SER A 167 -11.83 44.63 18.56
N LEU A 168 -10.96 43.75 19.04
CA LEU A 168 -9.52 43.79 18.84
C LEU A 168 -9.07 42.48 18.22
N CYS A 169 -8.49 42.57 17.02
CA CYS A 169 -7.84 41.45 16.34
C CYS A 169 -6.36 41.77 16.16
N VAL A 170 -5.50 40.83 16.50
CA VAL A 170 -4.05 40.96 16.40
C VAL A 170 -3.54 39.89 15.46
N PHE A 171 -2.80 40.31 14.43
CA PHE A 171 -2.23 39.48 13.37
C PHE A 171 -0.71 39.70 13.29
N CYS A 172 -0.01 39.63 14.41
CA CYS A 172 1.45 39.82 14.48
C CYS A 172 2.12 38.61 15.13
N HIS A 173 3.36 38.33 14.75
CA HIS A 173 4.14 37.20 15.30
C HIS A 173 5.12 37.65 16.39
N ALA A 174 5.05 38.92 16.81
CA ALA A 174 5.92 39.49 17.82
C ALA A 174 5.70 38.87 19.20
N ALA A 175 6.73 38.21 19.73
CA ALA A 175 6.67 37.50 21.01
C ALA A 175 6.49 38.40 22.24
N ASP A 176 6.74 39.72 22.11
CA ASP A 176 6.82 40.69 23.21
C ASP A 176 5.81 41.84 23.12
N LEU A 177 4.79 41.75 22.25
CA LEU A 177 3.79 42.82 22.10
C LEU A 177 3.12 43.13 23.47
N LYS A 178 3.13 44.37 23.94
CA LYS A 178 2.47 44.75 25.21
C LYS A 178 1.16 45.50 24.97
N LEU A 179 0.04 44.81 25.09
CA LEU A 179 -1.28 45.41 24.94
C LEU A 179 -1.75 46.14 26.21
N PRO A 180 -2.24 47.39 26.11
CA PRO A 180 -2.75 48.15 27.25
C PRO A 180 -4.19 47.71 27.60
N PHE A 181 -4.35 46.49 28.12
CA PHE A 181 -5.67 45.92 28.40
C PHE A 181 -6.56 46.81 29.28
N SER A 182 -5.97 47.58 30.21
CA SER A 182 -6.70 48.52 31.08
C SER A 182 -7.36 49.69 30.33
N SER A 183 -6.95 49.98 29.10
CA SER A 183 -7.54 51.05 28.27
C SER A 183 -8.84 50.62 27.56
N PHE A 184 -9.10 49.31 27.45
CA PHE A 184 -10.29 48.80 26.77
C PHE A 184 -11.45 48.61 27.77
N GLN A 185 -12.39 49.56 27.80
CA GLN A 185 -13.50 49.51 28.77
C GLN A 185 -14.71 48.70 28.30
N VAL A 186 -14.93 48.57 26.98
CA VAL A 186 -16.14 47.97 26.40
C VAL A 186 -15.85 46.83 25.42
N LEU A 187 -14.66 46.23 25.51
CA LEU A 187 -14.22 45.18 24.61
C LEU A 187 -15.12 43.94 24.72
N ARG A 188 -15.55 43.41 23.58
CA ARG A 188 -16.41 42.24 23.42
C ARG A 188 -15.73 41.10 22.70
N VAL A 189 -14.91 41.40 21.70
CA VAL A 189 -14.15 40.42 20.92
C VAL A 189 -12.68 40.70 21.09
N LEU A 190 -11.94 39.71 21.58
CA LEU A 190 -10.49 39.72 21.65
C LEU A 190 -9.95 38.47 20.96
N ASP A 191 -9.19 38.68 19.89
CA ASP A 191 -8.50 37.63 19.16
C ASP A 191 -6.99 37.94 19.08
N LEU A 192 -6.18 37.05 19.65
CA LEU A 192 -4.74 37.20 19.85
C LEU A 192 -3.94 36.17 19.05
N GLU A 193 -4.37 35.88 17.81
CA GLU A 193 -3.76 34.89 16.92
C GLU A 193 -2.21 34.94 16.95
N ASP A 194 -1.59 33.84 17.37
CA ASP A 194 -0.14 33.62 17.46
C ASP A 194 0.66 34.63 18.31
N CYS A 195 0.00 35.39 19.19
CA CYS A 195 0.65 36.35 20.09
C CYS A 195 1.07 35.72 21.42
N SER A 196 2.35 35.45 21.64
CA SER A 196 2.86 34.97 22.93
C SER A 196 3.04 36.10 23.97
N GLY A 197 3.20 35.73 25.25
CA GLY A 197 3.69 36.66 26.29
C GLY A 197 2.65 37.57 26.95
N GLN A 198 1.35 37.48 26.60
CA GLN A 198 0.31 38.30 27.23
C GLN A 198 0.02 37.90 28.68
N ASN A 199 -0.18 38.91 29.55
CA ASN A 199 -0.65 38.69 30.91
C ASN A 199 -2.18 38.47 30.93
N ILE A 200 -2.58 37.19 30.94
CA ILE A 200 -3.99 36.75 30.95
C ILE A 200 -4.76 37.30 32.17
N GLY A 201 -4.07 37.59 33.28
CA GLY A 201 -4.68 38.19 34.46
C GLY A 201 -5.34 39.54 34.17
N HIS A 202 -4.76 40.34 33.27
CA HIS A 202 -5.35 41.62 32.86
C HIS A 202 -6.55 41.44 31.92
N ILE A 203 -6.53 40.41 31.05
CA ILE A 203 -7.66 40.08 30.17
C ILE A 203 -8.90 39.74 30.98
N CYS A 204 -8.74 39.11 32.15
CA CYS A 204 -9.84 38.75 33.05
C CYS A 204 -10.57 39.96 33.66
N ASN A 205 -10.05 41.20 33.50
CA ASN A 205 -10.72 42.43 33.91
C ASN A 205 -11.64 43.01 32.82
N LEU A 206 -11.60 42.46 31.60
CA LEU A 206 -12.42 42.91 30.46
C LEU A 206 -13.82 42.30 30.55
N VAL A 207 -14.59 42.72 31.55
CA VAL A 207 -15.86 42.08 31.94
C VAL A 207 -16.94 42.06 30.84
N HIS A 208 -16.81 42.88 29.79
CA HIS A 208 -17.73 42.90 28.65
C HIS A 208 -17.40 41.88 27.55
N LEU A 209 -16.30 41.12 27.69
CA LEU A 209 -15.89 40.12 26.72
C LEU A 209 -16.98 39.07 26.50
N ARG A 210 -17.17 38.73 25.23
CA ARG A 210 -18.08 37.71 24.71
C ARG A 210 -17.36 36.68 23.86
N TYR A 211 -16.28 37.07 23.20
CA TYR A 211 -15.41 36.18 22.44
C TYR A 211 -13.97 36.41 22.90
N LEU A 212 -13.29 35.32 23.26
CA LEU A 212 -11.88 35.32 23.62
C LEU A 212 -11.17 34.14 22.93
N ARG A 213 -10.20 34.45 22.07
CA ARG A 213 -9.27 33.47 21.48
C ARG A 213 -7.84 33.79 21.91
N LEU A 214 -7.16 32.80 22.48
CA LEU A 214 -5.77 32.89 22.95
C LEU A 214 -4.80 32.03 22.11
N GLY A 215 -5.20 31.65 20.90
CA GLY A 215 -4.47 30.70 20.04
C GLY A 215 -3.01 31.08 19.83
N GLY A 216 -2.09 30.10 19.94
CA GLY A 216 -0.66 30.27 19.69
C GLY A 216 0.14 30.95 20.82
N ALA A 217 -0.52 31.48 21.86
CA ALA A 217 0.13 32.27 22.91
C ALA A 217 1.03 31.51 23.92
N HIS A 218 1.25 30.20 23.73
CA HIS A 218 1.99 29.31 24.65
C HIS A 218 1.71 29.57 26.13
N CYS A 219 0.42 29.70 26.49
CA CYS A 219 0.01 30.03 27.85
C CYS A 219 0.30 28.88 28.82
N VAL A 220 1.03 29.17 29.91
CA VAL A 220 1.38 28.16 30.91
C VAL A 220 0.16 27.79 31.78
N GLU A 221 -0.67 28.76 32.19
CA GLU A 221 -1.85 28.55 33.03
C GLU A 221 -2.96 29.60 32.80
N ILE A 222 -4.23 29.17 32.86
CA ILE A 222 -5.40 30.06 32.82
C ILE A 222 -5.76 30.49 34.26
N PRO A 223 -5.78 31.80 34.58
CA PRO A 223 -5.99 32.28 35.94
C PRO A 223 -7.44 32.07 36.43
N LYS A 224 -7.63 31.91 37.74
CA LYS A 224 -8.96 31.73 38.37
C LYS A 224 -9.92 32.91 38.08
N GLN A 225 -9.38 34.08 37.79
CA GLN A 225 -10.12 35.29 37.45
C GLN A 225 -10.88 35.17 36.12
N ILE A 226 -10.64 34.12 35.31
CA ILE A 226 -11.42 33.87 34.08
C ILE A 226 -12.94 33.80 34.37
N GLY A 227 -13.32 33.34 35.57
CA GLY A 227 -14.71 33.32 36.04
C GLY A 227 -15.35 34.70 36.14
N ASN A 228 -14.59 35.80 36.12
CA ASN A 228 -15.12 37.17 36.14
C ASN A 228 -15.79 37.56 34.81
N LEU A 229 -15.47 36.87 33.70
CA LEU A 229 -15.95 37.18 32.36
C LEU A 229 -17.39 36.67 32.14
N GLN A 230 -18.34 37.10 32.96
CA GLN A 230 -19.71 36.58 33.02
C GLN A 230 -20.53 36.70 31.72
N PHE A 231 -20.09 37.53 30.78
CA PHE A 231 -20.70 37.69 29.46
C PHE A 231 -20.05 36.82 28.37
N LEU A 232 -19.00 36.05 28.70
CA LEU A 232 -18.26 35.25 27.73
C LEU A 232 -19.16 34.16 27.12
N GLN A 233 -19.18 34.10 25.79
CA GLN A 233 -19.95 33.15 24.98
C GLN A 233 -19.03 32.18 24.24
N THR A 234 -17.86 32.62 23.81
CA THR A 234 -16.84 31.79 23.16
C THR A 234 -15.51 31.92 23.88
N LEU A 235 -14.93 30.78 24.23
CA LEU A 235 -13.58 30.68 24.75
C LEU A 235 -12.81 29.65 23.92
N ASP A 236 -11.83 30.13 23.16
CA ASP A 236 -10.94 29.29 22.35
C ASP A 236 -9.52 29.32 22.92
N LEU A 237 -9.10 28.15 23.42
CA LEU A 237 -7.81 27.87 24.03
C LEU A 237 -6.99 26.86 23.22
N LYS A 238 -7.33 26.61 21.95
CA LYS A 238 -6.54 25.75 21.08
C LYS A 238 -5.11 26.27 20.95
N GLN A 239 -4.16 25.36 20.83
CA GLN A 239 -2.73 25.63 20.69
C GLN A 239 -2.12 26.43 21.87
N THR A 240 -2.80 26.51 23.01
CA THR A 240 -2.26 27.17 24.22
C THR A 240 -1.35 26.24 25.02
N LYS A 241 -1.48 24.92 24.85
CA LYS A 241 -0.83 23.85 25.62
C LYS A 241 -1.19 23.89 27.12
N THR A 242 -2.34 24.46 27.46
CA THR A 242 -2.83 24.58 28.84
C THR A 242 -3.05 23.20 29.46
N LYS A 243 -2.50 22.97 30.66
CA LYS A 243 -2.62 21.68 31.35
C LYS A 243 -3.99 21.46 32.01
N ALA A 244 -4.55 22.49 32.65
CA ALA A 244 -5.81 22.40 33.36
C ALA A 244 -6.54 23.74 33.37
N LEU A 245 -7.87 23.68 33.37
CA LEU A 245 -8.72 24.86 33.53
C LEU A 245 -9.08 25.08 35.01
N PRO A 246 -9.19 26.35 35.45
CA PRO A 246 -9.55 26.65 36.83
C PRO A 246 -11.02 26.29 37.11
N SER A 247 -11.32 25.87 38.35
CA SER A 247 -12.69 25.52 38.78
C SER A 247 -13.69 26.67 38.66
N THR A 248 -13.23 27.92 38.66
CA THR A 248 -14.07 29.12 38.46
C THR A 248 -14.62 29.24 37.04
N LEU A 249 -14.10 28.50 36.05
CA LEU A 249 -14.64 28.49 34.69
C LEU A 249 -16.13 28.09 34.66
N ILE A 250 -16.57 27.21 35.55
CA ILE A 250 -17.97 26.75 35.62
C ILE A 250 -18.96 27.88 35.98
N GLN A 251 -18.45 29.02 36.43
CA GLN A 251 -19.24 30.23 36.70
C GLN A 251 -19.66 30.94 35.41
N LEU A 252 -19.06 30.62 34.27
CA LEU A 252 -19.38 31.20 32.96
C LEU A 252 -20.67 30.60 32.38
N ARG A 253 -21.82 30.93 32.98
CA ARG A 253 -23.14 30.36 32.65
C ARG A 253 -23.62 30.67 31.21
N ARG A 254 -23.01 31.65 30.55
CA ARG A 254 -23.34 32.09 29.18
C ARG A 254 -22.40 31.51 28.12
N LEU A 255 -21.41 30.71 28.52
CA LEU A 255 -20.48 30.10 27.58
C LEU A 255 -21.22 29.09 26.70
N VAL A 256 -21.13 29.28 25.39
CA VAL A 256 -21.78 28.47 24.35
C VAL A 256 -20.76 27.59 23.64
N ARG A 257 -19.53 28.10 23.41
CA ARG A 257 -18.43 27.37 22.77
C ARG A 257 -17.21 27.34 23.67
N LEU A 258 -16.71 26.14 23.92
CA LEU A 258 -15.44 25.90 24.61
C LEU A 258 -14.54 25.03 23.72
N CYS A 259 -13.46 25.60 23.23
CA CYS A 259 -12.41 24.89 22.50
C CYS A 259 -11.17 24.80 23.39
N VAL A 260 -10.67 23.59 23.62
CA VAL A 260 -9.46 23.33 24.42
C VAL A 260 -8.46 22.52 23.61
N ASP A 261 -7.26 22.31 24.14
CA ASP A 261 -6.34 21.31 23.59
C ASP A 261 -6.67 19.92 24.15
N ARG A 262 -6.44 18.87 23.35
CA ARG A 262 -6.62 17.45 23.76
C ARG A 262 -6.05 17.08 25.12
N LYS A 263 -5.00 17.75 25.58
CA LYS A 263 -4.33 17.44 26.85
C LYS A 263 -4.86 18.22 28.05
N THR A 264 -5.77 19.17 27.83
CA THR A 264 -6.29 20.06 28.88
C THR A 264 -7.29 19.34 29.78
N MET A 265 -7.09 19.42 31.09
CA MET A 265 -8.03 18.94 32.10
C MET A 265 -9.20 19.92 32.27
N LEU A 266 -10.43 19.43 32.12
CA LEU A 266 -11.64 20.18 32.39
C LEU A 266 -11.88 20.33 33.91
N PRO A 267 -12.54 21.41 34.36
CA PRO A 267 -12.88 21.58 35.76
C PRO A 267 -14.04 20.65 36.15
N GLU A 268 -14.05 20.17 37.40
CA GLU A 268 -15.22 19.50 37.96
C GLU A 268 -16.44 20.44 37.96
N GLY A 269 -17.62 19.91 37.64
CA GLY A 269 -18.86 20.67 37.53
C GLY A 269 -19.13 21.25 36.14
N ILE A 270 -18.46 20.80 35.09
CA ILE A 270 -18.69 21.27 33.70
C ILE A 270 -20.14 21.06 33.28
N GLY A 271 -20.78 20.00 33.78
CA GLY A 271 -22.20 19.70 33.54
C GLY A 271 -23.19 20.74 34.05
N SER A 272 -22.72 21.76 34.78
CA SER A 272 -23.54 22.91 35.21
C SER A 272 -23.58 24.05 34.19
N MET A 273 -22.78 23.98 33.12
CA MET A 273 -22.71 24.99 32.05
C MET A 273 -23.77 24.71 30.97
N LEU A 274 -25.05 24.81 31.34
CA LEU A 274 -26.20 24.37 30.53
C LEU A 274 -26.40 25.11 29.20
N SER A 275 -25.68 26.20 28.96
CA SER A 275 -25.71 26.96 27.69
C SER A 275 -24.73 26.43 26.65
N LEU A 276 -23.87 25.47 27.01
CA LEU A 276 -22.83 24.96 26.12
C LEU A 276 -23.44 24.17 24.96
N GLU A 277 -23.16 24.61 23.74
CA GLU A 277 -23.56 23.97 22.48
C GLU A 277 -22.37 23.29 21.78
N GLU A 278 -21.15 23.77 21.99
CA GLU A 278 -19.94 23.22 21.38
C GLU A 278 -18.84 22.98 22.41
N LEU A 279 -18.36 21.73 22.44
CA LEU A 279 -17.24 21.31 23.24
C LEU A 279 -16.29 20.47 22.39
N SER A 280 -15.07 20.96 22.17
CA SER A 280 -14.12 20.30 21.27
C SER A 280 -12.80 19.92 21.93
N GLU A 281 -12.25 18.80 21.46
CA GLU A 281 -10.94 18.23 21.84
C GLU A 281 -10.83 17.81 23.30
N VAL A 282 -11.87 17.17 23.84
CA VAL A 282 -11.89 16.72 25.24
C VAL A 282 -11.44 15.27 25.37
N ASP A 283 -10.37 15.03 26.13
CA ASP A 283 -9.94 13.68 26.48
C ASP A 283 -10.77 13.14 27.65
N ILE A 284 -11.63 12.17 27.35
CA ILE A 284 -12.54 11.59 28.34
C ILE A 284 -11.86 10.59 29.27
N SER A 285 -10.66 10.13 28.93
CA SER A 285 -9.96 9.09 29.69
C SER A 285 -9.35 9.61 31.01
N LYS A 286 -9.21 10.93 31.14
CA LYS A 286 -8.59 11.58 32.31
C LYS A 286 -9.56 11.92 33.44
N HIS A 287 -10.86 11.73 33.25
CA HIS A 287 -11.87 12.21 34.19
C HIS A 287 -12.93 11.15 34.55
N PRO A 288 -12.91 10.60 35.78
CA PRO A 288 -13.78 9.48 36.15
C PRO A 288 -15.28 9.80 36.16
N ASN A 289 -15.68 11.05 36.41
CA ASN A 289 -17.09 11.49 36.50
C ASN A 289 -17.54 12.34 35.30
N LEU A 290 -16.67 12.60 34.33
CA LEU A 290 -16.96 13.53 33.23
C LEU A 290 -18.15 13.07 32.39
N MET A 291 -18.38 11.77 32.23
CA MET A 291 -19.50 11.25 31.45
C MET A 291 -20.86 11.63 32.05
N GLU A 292 -20.98 11.59 33.38
CA GLU A 292 -22.20 12.03 34.06
C GLU A 292 -22.40 13.54 33.96
N GLU A 293 -21.32 14.31 33.89
CA GLU A 293 -21.38 15.76 33.72
C GLU A 293 -21.72 16.16 32.28
N LEU A 294 -21.07 15.57 31.28
CA LEU A 294 -21.38 15.79 29.86
C LEU A 294 -22.82 15.40 29.55
N GLY A 295 -23.31 14.31 30.13
CA GLY A 295 -24.70 13.86 29.96
C GLY A 295 -25.76 14.83 30.49
N LYS A 296 -25.39 15.91 31.19
CA LYS A 296 -26.29 17.01 31.61
C LYS A 296 -26.38 18.15 30.59
N LEU A 297 -25.47 18.20 29.62
CA LEU A 297 -25.36 19.27 28.63
C LEU A 297 -26.31 19.01 27.45
N CYS A 298 -27.63 19.05 27.69
CA CYS A 298 -28.63 18.63 26.71
C CYS A 298 -28.69 19.52 25.44
N LYS A 299 -28.09 20.72 25.45
CA LYS A 299 -27.98 21.61 24.29
C LYS A 299 -26.74 21.36 23.43
N LEU A 300 -25.89 20.40 23.81
CA LEU A 300 -24.65 20.14 23.09
C LEU A 300 -24.93 19.62 21.68
N ARG A 301 -24.49 20.39 20.69
CA ARG A 301 -24.64 20.12 19.25
C ARG A 301 -23.35 19.58 18.63
N VAL A 302 -22.19 20.01 19.14
CA VAL A 302 -20.88 19.54 18.68
C VAL A 302 -20.11 18.98 19.88
N LEU A 303 -19.74 17.69 19.77
CA LEU A 303 -18.84 17.03 20.71
C LEU A 303 -17.67 16.44 19.94
N ASP A 304 -16.46 16.92 20.22
CA ASP A 304 -15.21 16.32 19.78
C ASP A 304 -14.45 15.79 21.00
N MET A 305 -14.29 14.47 21.05
CA MET A 305 -13.72 13.77 22.19
C MET A 305 -12.62 12.80 21.77
N SER A 306 -11.60 12.67 22.62
CA SER A 306 -10.56 11.66 22.49
C SER A 306 -10.58 10.64 23.62
N ILE A 307 -10.13 9.43 23.30
CA ILE A 307 -10.05 8.28 24.19
C ILE A 307 -8.63 7.74 24.06
N ASP A 308 -7.73 8.26 24.90
CA ASP A 308 -6.32 7.85 24.90
C ASP A 308 -6.09 6.59 25.75
N THR A 309 -6.91 6.40 26.80
CA THR A 309 -6.94 5.19 27.62
C THR A 309 -8.37 4.75 27.89
N TRP A 310 -8.59 3.46 28.15
CA TRP A 310 -9.94 2.91 28.34
C TRP A 310 -10.07 2.06 29.60
N ASP A 311 -11.01 2.45 30.47
CA ASP A 311 -11.48 1.64 31.59
C ASP A 311 -12.87 1.08 31.23
N ARG A 312 -13.03 -0.25 31.35
CA ARG A 312 -14.32 -0.92 31.09
C ARG A 312 -15.45 -0.38 31.95
N ARG A 313 -15.17 0.19 33.13
CA ARG A 313 -16.18 0.83 34.00
C ARG A 313 -16.76 2.12 33.42
N GLN A 314 -16.07 2.76 32.48
CA GLN A 314 -16.53 3.97 31.78
C GLN A 314 -17.46 3.65 30.61
N ARG A 315 -17.64 2.37 30.27
CA ARG A 315 -18.56 1.90 29.23
C ARG A 315 -19.97 2.43 29.47
N GLU A 316 -20.64 2.00 30.54
CA GLU A 316 -22.04 2.35 30.81
C GLU A 316 -22.25 3.86 31.02
N PRO A 317 -21.37 4.61 31.72
CA PRO A 317 -21.44 6.06 31.82
C PRO A 317 -21.36 6.79 30.48
N LEU A 318 -20.38 6.46 29.63
CA LEU A 318 -20.24 7.06 28.29
C LEU A 318 -21.48 6.78 27.46
N LEU A 319 -21.96 5.54 27.53
CA LEU A 319 -23.15 5.11 26.87
C LEU A 319 -24.37 5.93 27.36
N LYS A 320 -24.60 6.04 28.66
CA LYS A 320 -25.68 6.87 29.19
C LYS A 320 -25.55 8.35 28.79
N CYS A 321 -24.33 8.89 28.75
CA CYS A 321 -24.02 10.24 28.31
C CYS A 321 -24.52 10.49 26.88
N LEU A 322 -24.08 9.69 25.90
CA LEU A 322 -24.46 9.85 24.50
C LEU A 322 -25.99 9.76 24.29
N CYS A 323 -26.67 8.90 25.05
CA CYS A 323 -28.14 8.78 25.01
C CYS A 323 -28.88 10.05 25.45
N ASN A 324 -28.28 10.87 26.33
CA ASN A 324 -28.85 12.12 26.82
C ASN A 324 -28.62 13.30 25.85
N LEU A 325 -27.59 13.24 25.01
CA LEU A 325 -27.25 14.30 24.05
C LEU A 325 -28.17 14.23 22.81
N LYS A 326 -29.41 14.70 22.95
CA LYS A 326 -30.45 14.63 21.88
C LYS A 326 -30.21 15.62 20.74
N GLU A 327 -29.64 16.79 21.03
CA GLU A 327 -29.38 17.86 20.07
C GLU A 327 -28.08 17.68 19.28
N LEU A 328 -27.38 16.55 19.47
CA LEU A 328 -26.07 16.31 18.88
C LEU A 328 -26.15 16.23 17.35
N GLN A 329 -25.47 17.15 16.68
CA GLN A 329 -25.39 17.27 15.23
C GLN A 329 -24.04 16.79 14.69
N THR A 330 -22.96 16.98 15.44
CA THR A 330 -21.62 16.53 15.10
C THR A 330 -21.00 15.78 16.26
N LEU A 331 -20.59 14.54 16.01
CA LEU A 331 -19.81 13.74 16.95
C LEU A 331 -18.48 13.35 16.32
N ARG A 332 -17.38 13.72 16.97
CA ARG A 332 -16.04 13.24 16.62
C ARG A 332 -15.47 12.43 17.77
N ILE A 333 -15.06 11.21 17.48
CA ILE A 333 -14.41 10.30 18.43
C ILE A 333 -13.04 9.93 17.89
N CYS A 334 -11.99 10.34 18.59
CA CYS A 334 -10.64 9.89 18.34
C CYS A 334 -10.24 8.84 19.37
N ALA A 335 -9.89 7.63 18.95
CA ALA A 335 -9.34 6.61 19.84
C ALA A 335 -7.87 6.36 19.49
N ALA A 336 -6.97 6.54 20.45
CA ALA A 336 -5.55 6.19 20.28
C ALA A 336 -5.33 4.78 20.81
N ASP A 337 -5.17 3.80 19.91
CA ASP A 337 -4.91 2.39 20.25
C ASP A 337 -5.95 1.74 21.20
N VAL A 338 -7.16 2.31 21.28
CA VAL A 338 -8.28 1.83 22.12
C VAL A 338 -9.41 1.27 21.26
N SER A 339 -9.77 0.00 21.49
CA SER A 339 -10.92 -0.60 20.82
C SER A 339 -12.24 -0.06 21.38
N LEU A 340 -13.09 0.43 20.48
CA LEU A 340 -14.44 0.92 20.70
C LEU A 340 -15.51 -0.15 20.42
N ASP A 341 -15.12 -1.42 20.35
CA ASP A 341 -16.02 -2.54 20.04
C ASP A 341 -17.16 -2.69 21.06
N PHE A 342 -17.02 -2.12 22.25
CA PHE A 342 -18.11 -2.04 23.22
C PHE A 342 -19.33 -1.24 22.70
N MET A 343 -19.14 -0.37 21.70
CA MET A 343 -20.22 0.37 21.02
C MET A 343 -20.86 -0.42 19.86
N LEU A 344 -20.41 -1.64 19.57
CA LEU A 344 -21.03 -2.51 18.55
C LEU A 344 -22.26 -3.27 19.07
N GLY A 345 -22.45 -3.35 20.39
CA GLY A 345 -23.42 -4.26 21.01
C GLY A 345 -24.88 -4.02 20.58
N ASN A 346 -25.63 -5.11 20.40
CA ASN A 346 -27.05 -5.09 20.02
C ASN A 346 -27.99 -4.58 21.13
N ASP A 347 -27.56 -4.67 22.39
CA ASP A 347 -28.37 -4.29 23.56
C ASP A 347 -28.46 -2.77 23.76
N TRP A 348 -27.73 -2.01 22.94
CA TRP A 348 -27.60 -0.57 23.02
C TRP A 348 -28.45 0.10 21.92
N CYS A 349 -29.47 0.84 22.34
CA CYS A 349 -30.41 1.52 21.45
C CYS A 349 -30.15 3.04 21.44
N TRP A 350 -29.00 3.45 20.91
CA TRP A 350 -28.75 4.86 20.59
C TRP A 350 -29.14 5.15 19.13
N THR A 351 -29.89 6.21 18.90
CA THR A 351 -30.26 6.68 17.55
C THR A 351 -30.42 8.20 17.61
N PRO A 352 -29.32 8.96 17.46
CA PRO A 352 -29.37 10.41 17.57
C PRO A 352 -30.13 11.01 16.36
N PRO A 353 -31.26 11.70 16.58
CA PRO A 353 -32.16 12.11 15.50
C PRO A 353 -31.59 13.25 14.66
N HIS A 354 -30.75 14.11 15.24
CA HIS A 354 -30.19 15.29 14.59
C HIS A 354 -28.75 15.11 14.11
N LEU A 355 -28.16 13.91 14.25
CA LEU A 355 -26.78 13.66 13.87
C LEU A 355 -26.60 13.81 12.36
N GLN A 356 -25.77 14.77 11.97
CA GLN A 356 -25.43 15.08 10.58
C GLN A 356 -24.03 14.62 10.22
N ARG A 357 -23.09 14.71 11.18
CA ARG A 357 -21.68 14.39 10.99
C ARG A 357 -21.18 13.43 12.07
N LEU A 358 -20.62 12.32 11.63
CA LEU A 358 -19.94 11.36 12.49
C LEU A 358 -18.52 11.13 11.98
N THR A 359 -17.54 11.39 12.84
CA THR A 359 -16.14 11.00 12.60
C THR A 359 -15.71 10.06 13.72
N ALA A 360 -15.25 8.87 13.39
CA ALA A 360 -14.75 7.93 14.39
C ALA A 360 -13.49 7.21 13.88
N GLY A 361 -12.33 7.58 14.43
CA GLY A 361 -11.03 7.20 13.86
C GLY A 361 -9.89 7.29 14.86
N ILE A 362 -8.66 7.28 14.32
CA ILE A 362 -7.43 7.13 15.11
C ILE A 362 -6.83 8.49 15.42
N GLY A 363 -6.36 8.69 16.65
CA GLY A 363 -5.88 9.99 17.11
C GLY A 363 -4.50 10.40 16.57
N ARG A 364 -4.44 11.10 15.41
CA ARG A 364 -3.42 12.13 15.07
C ARG A 364 -4.03 13.12 14.09
N GLN A 365 -4.31 14.36 14.51
CA GLN A 365 -4.87 15.49 13.73
C GLN A 365 -5.93 15.07 12.70
N ILE A 366 -7.22 15.23 13.03
CA ILE A 366 -8.36 14.79 12.20
C ILE A 366 -8.28 15.29 10.75
N GLU A 367 -7.60 16.42 10.54
CA GLU A 367 -7.37 17.05 9.22
C GLU A 367 -6.36 16.29 8.33
N HIS A 368 -5.53 15.41 8.89
CA HIS A 368 -4.48 14.67 8.18
C HIS A 368 -4.57 13.14 8.31
N ILE A 369 -5.60 12.57 8.97
CA ILE A 369 -5.73 11.11 9.18
C ILE A 369 -5.83 10.35 7.85
N PHE A 370 -6.28 11.00 6.78
CA PHE A 370 -6.74 10.33 5.57
C PHE A 370 -5.90 10.60 4.32
N SER A 371 -4.72 11.21 4.45
CA SER A 371 -3.73 11.29 3.37
C SER A 371 -2.60 10.31 3.63
N LEU A 372 -2.12 9.61 2.59
CA LEU A 372 -0.90 8.81 2.64
C LEU A 372 0.30 9.74 2.87
N ASN A 373 0.51 10.18 4.10
CA ASN A 373 1.61 11.07 4.47
C ASN A 373 2.93 10.30 4.56
N PRO A 374 4.10 10.95 4.39
CA PRO A 374 5.43 10.30 4.45
C PRO A 374 5.72 9.57 5.78
N SER A 375 4.96 9.85 6.85
CA SER A 375 5.04 9.18 8.16
C SER A 375 4.00 8.07 8.35
N SER A 376 3.20 7.73 7.34
CA SER A 376 2.13 6.74 7.42
C SER A 376 2.62 5.31 7.14
N VAL A 377 2.72 4.50 8.20
CA VAL A 377 2.56 3.05 8.10
C VAL A 377 1.06 2.80 7.96
N TRP A 378 0.63 1.82 7.14
CA TRP A 378 -0.77 1.37 7.17
C TRP A 378 -1.15 1.11 8.62
N SER A 379 -2.17 1.80 9.13
CA SER A 379 -2.54 1.66 10.54
C SER A 379 -2.87 0.20 10.82
N GLU A 380 -2.14 -0.44 11.73
CA GLU A 380 -2.45 -1.80 12.18
C GLU A 380 -3.61 -1.82 13.18
N PHE A 381 -3.92 -0.66 13.75
CA PHE A 381 -4.98 -0.49 14.73
C PHE A 381 -6.25 0.04 14.07
N SER A 382 -7.42 -0.44 14.52
CA SER A 382 -8.72 0.10 14.18
C SER A 382 -9.56 0.25 15.45
N PRO A 383 -10.21 1.42 15.70
CA PRO A 383 -11.12 1.59 16.83
C PRO A 383 -12.27 0.58 16.79
N PHE A 384 -12.81 0.29 15.61
CA PHE A 384 -13.88 -0.68 15.44
C PHE A 384 -13.43 -1.90 14.65
N SER A 385 -13.84 -3.09 15.06
CA SER A 385 -13.64 -4.30 14.26
C SER A 385 -14.56 -4.36 13.04
N ARG A 386 -15.75 -3.76 13.14
CA ARG A 386 -16.82 -3.70 12.11
C ARG A 386 -17.65 -2.43 12.22
N LEU A 387 -18.61 -2.22 11.32
CA LEU A 387 -19.54 -1.10 11.41
C LEU A 387 -20.42 -1.21 12.69
N PRO A 388 -20.52 -0.16 13.53
CA PRO A 388 -21.41 -0.16 14.67
C PRO A 388 -22.89 -0.30 14.30
N ASN A 389 -23.61 -1.20 14.98
CA ASN A 389 -25.01 -1.55 14.67
C ASN A 389 -26.01 -0.39 14.84
N TRP A 390 -25.64 0.65 15.59
CA TRP A 390 -26.46 1.86 15.71
C TRP A 390 -26.34 2.78 14.49
N ILE A 391 -25.31 2.62 13.65
CA ILE A 391 -25.24 3.22 12.32
C ILE A 391 -26.16 2.41 11.42
N LYS A 392 -27.38 2.90 11.23
CA LYS A 392 -28.43 2.20 10.50
C LYS A 392 -29.34 3.21 9.78
N PRO A 393 -30.18 2.78 8.82
CA PRO A 393 -31.01 3.68 8.00
C PRO A 393 -31.93 4.64 8.78
N ALA A 394 -32.20 4.38 10.07
CA ALA A 394 -32.94 5.28 10.94
C ALA A 394 -32.23 6.64 11.20
N LEU A 395 -30.93 6.76 10.89
CA LEU A 395 -30.18 8.02 10.96
C LEU A 395 -30.49 8.91 9.74
N ASN A 396 -31.69 9.48 9.74
CA ASN A 396 -32.24 10.20 8.58
C ASN A 396 -31.47 11.46 8.17
N ASN A 397 -30.69 12.05 9.09
CA ASN A 397 -29.98 13.30 8.87
C ASN A 397 -28.47 13.12 8.66
N LEU A 398 -27.94 11.89 8.79
CA LEU A 398 -26.51 11.64 8.70
C LEU A 398 -26.05 11.83 7.26
N SER A 399 -25.45 12.99 6.98
CA SER A 399 -24.91 13.35 5.68
C SER A 399 -23.45 12.98 5.51
N GLU A 400 -22.71 12.83 6.61
CA GLU A 400 -21.26 12.64 6.59
C GLU A 400 -20.83 11.60 7.59
N LEU A 401 -20.14 10.60 7.06
CA LEU A 401 -19.59 9.53 7.86
C LEU A 401 -18.13 9.36 7.50
N SER A 402 -17.25 9.58 8.47
CA SER A 402 -15.84 9.19 8.40
C SER A 402 -15.58 8.13 9.47
N ILE A 403 -15.21 6.93 9.07
CA ILE A 403 -15.03 5.82 10.01
C ILE A 403 -13.86 4.90 9.63
N VAL A 404 -13.11 4.51 10.66
CA VAL A 404 -12.06 3.48 10.56
C VAL A 404 -12.60 2.16 11.10
N VAL A 405 -12.58 1.12 10.27
CA VAL A 405 -12.99 -0.25 10.61
C VAL A 405 -11.90 -1.27 10.27
N ASN A 406 -11.83 -2.35 11.02
CA ASN A 406 -10.85 -3.40 10.75
C ASN A 406 -11.23 -4.19 9.49
N THR A 407 -12.50 -4.56 9.37
CA THR A 407 -13.07 -5.27 8.22
C THR A 407 -14.43 -4.69 7.88
N LEU A 408 -14.81 -4.73 6.60
CA LEU A 408 -16.13 -4.31 6.13
C LEU A 408 -16.81 -5.47 5.37
N PRO A 409 -17.69 -6.26 6.00
CA PRO A 409 -18.46 -7.27 5.29
C PRO A 409 -19.55 -6.63 4.40
N ARG A 410 -20.04 -7.40 3.42
CA ARG A 410 -21.09 -6.95 2.48
C ARG A 410 -22.34 -6.37 3.16
N LYS A 411 -22.79 -6.99 4.27
CA LYS A 411 -23.98 -6.52 5.01
C LYS A 411 -23.80 -5.11 5.56
N ASP A 412 -22.60 -4.76 6.01
CA ASP A 412 -22.31 -3.44 6.56
C ASP A 412 -22.28 -2.40 5.43
N LEU A 413 -21.78 -2.77 4.26
CA LEU A 413 -21.84 -1.93 3.06
C LEU A 413 -23.28 -1.67 2.59
N GLU A 414 -24.16 -2.68 2.67
CA GLU A 414 -25.60 -2.54 2.38
C GLU A 414 -26.29 -1.59 3.36
N VAL A 415 -25.89 -1.62 4.65
CA VAL A 415 -26.37 -0.67 5.67
C VAL A 415 -25.94 0.76 5.33
N LEU A 416 -24.68 0.97 4.96
CA LEU A 416 -24.17 2.27 4.52
C LEU A 416 -24.92 2.77 3.28
N GLY A 417 -25.15 1.89 2.30
CA GLY A 417 -25.88 2.20 1.08
C GLY A 417 -27.36 2.52 1.32
N ALA A 418 -27.94 2.05 2.43
CA ALA A 418 -29.33 2.32 2.79
C ALA A 418 -29.53 3.62 3.59
N LEU A 419 -28.46 4.33 3.98
CA LEU A 419 -28.57 5.62 4.66
C LEU A 419 -29.18 6.69 3.73
N PRO A 420 -30.29 7.33 4.11
CA PRO A 420 -31.09 8.12 3.16
C PRO A 420 -30.49 9.48 2.79
N ALA A 421 -29.71 10.09 3.69
CA ALA A 421 -29.12 11.42 3.51
C ALA A 421 -27.59 11.40 3.33
N LEU A 422 -26.97 10.21 3.30
CA LEU A 422 -25.51 10.10 3.23
C LEU A 422 -24.99 10.70 1.91
N TYR A 423 -24.26 11.80 2.03
CA TYR A 423 -23.71 12.58 0.94
C TYR A 423 -22.21 12.36 0.77
N SER A 424 -21.47 12.25 1.88
CA SER A 424 -20.04 11.91 1.88
C SER A 424 -19.74 10.76 2.82
N LEU A 425 -18.91 9.84 2.33
CA LEU A 425 -18.43 8.69 3.06
C LEU A 425 -16.90 8.64 2.95
N ASP A 426 -16.22 8.62 4.09
CA ASP A 426 -14.80 8.36 4.20
C ASP A 426 -14.60 7.08 5.02
N LEU A 427 -14.02 6.07 4.38
CA LEU A 427 -13.96 4.73 4.91
C LEU A 427 -12.52 4.23 4.88
N HIS A 428 -11.98 3.94 6.06
CA HIS A 428 -10.67 3.32 6.19
C HIS A 428 -10.85 1.88 6.65
N ILE A 429 -10.41 0.93 5.82
CA ILE A 429 -10.42 -0.50 6.10
C ILE A 429 -8.99 -0.98 6.33
N VAL A 430 -8.67 -1.33 7.58
CA VAL A 430 -7.31 -1.75 7.98
C VAL A 430 -6.91 -3.09 7.38
N LYS A 431 -7.81 -4.09 7.37
CA LYS A 431 -7.51 -5.44 6.88
C LYS A 431 -8.24 -5.75 5.57
N ALA A 432 -7.48 -6.21 4.58
CA ALA A 432 -8.00 -6.63 3.28
C ALA A 432 -9.06 -7.74 3.41
N CYS A 433 -10.13 -7.67 2.60
CA CYS A 433 -11.13 -8.73 2.48
C CYS A 433 -10.57 -9.88 1.64
N VAL A 434 -10.15 -10.96 2.28
CA VAL A 434 -9.11 -11.86 1.75
C VAL A 434 -9.50 -12.74 0.55
N LYS A 435 -10.74 -12.75 0.04
CA LYS A 435 -11.14 -13.72 -1.02
C LYS A 435 -12.22 -13.29 -2.02
N GLN A 436 -12.91 -12.17 -1.82
CA GLN A 436 -14.02 -11.79 -2.70
C GLN A 436 -14.02 -10.27 -2.90
N ARG A 437 -14.08 -9.84 -4.16
CA ARG A 437 -14.26 -8.43 -4.50
C ARG A 437 -15.63 -7.96 -4.02
N MET A 438 -15.67 -6.81 -3.38
CA MET A 438 -16.88 -6.15 -2.94
C MET A 438 -17.48 -5.40 -4.13
N GLU A 439 -18.54 -5.97 -4.69
CA GLU A 439 -19.24 -5.37 -5.82
C GLU A 439 -20.35 -4.43 -5.36
N ILE A 440 -20.33 -3.22 -5.91
CA ILE A 440 -21.41 -2.25 -5.75
C ILE A 440 -22.22 -2.26 -7.05
N PHE A 441 -23.50 -2.60 -6.94
CA PHE A 441 -24.47 -2.57 -8.04
C PHE A 441 -25.81 -2.08 -7.53
N ASP A 442 -26.60 -1.49 -8.42
CA ASP A 442 -27.98 -1.14 -8.12
C ASP A 442 -28.91 -2.34 -8.41
N LYS A 443 -29.70 -2.77 -7.42
CA LYS A 443 -30.66 -3.88 -7.62
C LYS A 443 -31.89 -3.32 -8.31
N SER A 444 -31.96 -3.45 -9.63
CA SER A 444 -33.11 -3.02 -10.45
C SER A 444 -34.44 -3.70 -10.09
N THR A 445 -34.42 -4.79 -9.31
CA THR A 445 -35.62 -5.60 -9.03
C THR A 445 -36.32 -5.29 -7.71
N ASP A 446 -35.76 -4.45 -6.82
CA ASP A 446 -36.31 -4.29 -5.46
C ASP A 446 -36.10 -2.87 -4.88
N ASN A 447 -36.56 -1.83 -5.58
CA ASN A 447 -36.86 -0.44 -5.14
C ASN A 447 -35.92 0.33 -4.17
N ALA A 448 -34.73 -0.17 -3.81
CA ALA A 448 -33.81 0.47 -2.90
C ALA A 448 -32.48 0.75 -3.61
N VAL A 449 -32.43 1.90 -4.29
CA VAL A 449 -31.19 2.46 -4.83
C VAL A 449 -30.19 2.64 -3.68
N GLN A 450 -29.13 1.85 -3.69
CA GLN A 450 -28.05 1.98 -2.72
C GLN A 450 -27.25 3.25 -2.99
N PHE A 451 -26.82 3.94 -1.93
CA PHE A 451 -26.03 5.18 -2.01
C PHE A 451 -26.74 6.29 -2.80
N ARG A 452 -28.06 6.43 -2.63
CA ARG A 452 -28.94 7.35 -3.39
C ARG A 452 -28.50 8.82 -3.42
N CYS A 453 -27.78 9.28 -2.39
CA CYS A 453 -27.36 10.68 -2.22
C CYS A 453 -25.84 10.86 -2.26
N LEU A 454 -25.07 9.76 -2.35
CA LEU A 454 -23.63 9.80 -2.19
C LEU A 454 -22.99 10.52 -3.37
N ALA A 455 -22.33 11.65 -3.08
CA ALA A 455 -21.62 12.46 -4.05
C ALA A 455 -20.11 12.40 -3.86
N ASN A 456 -19.62 12.13 -2.65
CA ASN A 456 -18.21 11.96 -2.37
C ASN A 456 -17.96 10.63 -1.68
N PHE A 457 -16.96 9.92 -2.16
CA PHE A 457 -16.56 8.67 -1.56
C PHE A 457 -15.05 8.58 -1.47
N LYS A 458 -14.55 8.38 -0.26
CA LYS A 458 -13.15 8.11 0.01
C LYS A 458 -13.00 6.72 0.60
N LEU A 459 -12.11 5.92 0.03
CA LEU A 459 -11.79 4.59 0.51
C LEU A 459 -10.28 4.44 0.64
N VAL A 460 -9.83 4.22 1.87
CA VAL A 460 -8.45 3.85 2.18
C VAL A 460 -8.46 2.38 2.59
N SER A 461 -7.78 1.52 1.83
CA SER A 461 -7.70 0.10 2.16
C SER A 461 -6.38 -0.51 1.69
N ARG A 462 -5.80 -1.39 2.51
CA ARG A 462 -4.53 -2.04 2.18
C ARG A 462 -4.55 -2.77 0.85
N ALA A 463 -5.66 -3.43 0.51
CA ALA A 463 -5.89 -4.01 -0.82
C ALA A 463 -7.23 -3.53 -1.37
N SER A 464 -7.22 -2.95 -2.58
CA SER A 464 -8.46 -2.46 -3.20
C SER A 464 -9.27 -3.62 -3.76
N GLY A 465 -10.27 -4.05 -2.98
CA GLY A 465 -11.22 -5.08 -3.38
C GLY A 465 -12.55 -4.56 -3.90
N LEU A 466 -12.71 -3.24 -4.04
CA LEU A 466 -13.99 -2.64 -4.44
C LEU A 466 -14.13 -2.59 -5.96
N VAL A 467 -15.25 -3.08 -6.49
CA VAL A 467 -15.57 -3.01 -7.93
C VAL A 467 -16.94 -2.38 -8.13
N PHE A 468 -16.98 -1.31 -8.93
CA PHE A 468 -18.23 -0.65 -9.33
C PHE A 468 -18.81 -1.34 -10.56
N ARG A 469 -20.06 -1.76 -10.49
CA ARG A 469 -20.82 -2.35 -11.60
C ARG A 469 -21.73 -1.30 -12.23
N GLU A 470 -22.46 -1.71 -13.27
CA GLU A 470 -23.46 -0.83 -13.92
C GLU A 470 -24.45 -0.26 -12.91
N HIS A 471 -24.79 1.01 -13.13
CA HIS A 471 -25.69 1.79 -12.27
C HIS A 471 -25.21 2.01 -10.84
N ALA A 472 -23.96 1.66 -10.49
CA ALA A 472 -23.42 1.98 -9.18
C ALA A 472 -23.39 3.50 -8.93
N MET A 473 -23.72 3.90 -7.70
CA MET A 473 -23.54 5.27 -7.16
C MET A 473 -23.83 6.40 -8.15
N GLN A 474 -25.05 6.46 -8.68
CA GLN A 474 -25.43 7.35 -9.79
C GLN A 474 -25.28 8.86 -9.53
N ARG A 475 -25.00 9.28 -8.30
CA ARG A 475 -24.74 10.70 -7.96
C ARG A 475 -23.30 10.98 -7.55
N LEU A 476 -22.41 9.99 -7.61
CA LEU A 476 -21.01 10.14 -7.21
C LEU A 476 -20.28 11.10 -8.15
N ARG A 477 -19.71 12.15 -7.58
CA ARG A 477 -18.97 13.23 -8.27
C ARG A 477 -17.48 13.16 -8.00
N VAL A 478 -17.08 12.84 -6.76
CA VAL A 478 -15.67 12.76 -6.36
C VAL A 478 -15.40 11.39 -5.74
N LEU A 479 -14.38 10.72 -6.25
CA LEU A 479 -13.92 9.44 -5.74
C LEU A 479 -12.44 9.52 -5.36
N SER A 480 -12.11 9.21 -4.12
CA SER A 480 -10.73 9.12 -3.64
C SER A 480 -10.41 7.69 -3.20
N LEU A 481 -9.40 7.06 -3.79
CA LEU A 481 -9.00 5.69 -3.46
C LEU A 481 -7.52 5.62 -3.08
N SER A 482 -7.21 4.97 -1.97
CA SER A 482 -5.82 4.74 -1.54
C SER A 482 -5.58 3.27 -1.22
N PHE A 483 -4.60 2.63 -1.87
CA PHE A 483 -4.31 1.21 -1.69
C PHE A 483 -2.87 0.80 -2.03
N SER A 484 -2.43 -0.37 -1.54
CA SER A 484 -1.13 -0.95 -1.90
C SER A 484 -1.25 -1.78 -3.19
N ILE A 485 -0.32 -1.53 -4.12
CA ILE A 485 -0.24 -2.24 -5.39
C ILE A 485 0.09 -3.73 -5.16
N ALA A 486 1.11 -4.00 -4.34
CA ALA A 486 1.57 -5.36 -4.06
C ALA A 486 0.47 -6.21 -3.42
N GLU A 487 -0.21 -5.67 -2.41
CA GLU A 487 -1.30 -6.36 -1.70
C GLU A 487 -2.54 -6.52 -2.59
N THR A 488 -2.90 -5.49 -3.37
CA THR A 488 -4.04 -5.57 -4.30
C THR A 488 -3.81 -6.64 -5.36
N LYS A 489 -2.62 -6.70 -5.96
CA LYS A 489 -2.26 -7.77 -6.90
C LYS A 489 -2.26 -9.14 -6.24
N TYR A 490 -1.69 -9.25 -5.04
CA TYR A 490 -1.63 -10.52 -4.31
C TYR A 490 -3.02 -11.06 -3.96
N VAL A 491 -3.93 -10.19 -3.50
CA VAL A 491 -5.28 -10.60 -3.05
C VAL A 491 -6.26 -10.75 -4.22
N HIS A 492 -6.17 -9.88 -5.24
CA HIS A 492 -7.20 -9.77 -6.29
C HIS A 492 -6.71 -10.07 -7.70
N GLY A 493 -5.40 -10.19 -7.95
CA GLY A 493 -4.83 -10.59 -9.24
C GLY A 493 -4.75 -9.49 -10.30
N ASP A 494 -5.54 -8.43 -10.19
CA ASP A 494 -5.62 -7.33 -11.17
C ASP A 494 -5.98 -5.99 -10.48
N PHE A 495 -6.02 -4.90 -11.26
CA PHE A 495 -6.32 -3.53 -10.79
C PHE A 495 -7.62 -2.95 -11.39
N TYR A 496 -8.52 -3.78 -11.90
CA TYR A 496 -9.82 -3.35 -12.41
C TYR A 496 -10.73 -2.92 -11.26
N LEU A 497 -11.16 -1.65 -11.27
CA LEU A 497 -12.01 -1.07 -10.22
C LEU A 497 -13.44 -0.80 -10.70
N GLY A 498 -13.71 -0.93 -12.00
CA GLY A 498 -15.01 -0.58 -12.58
C GLY A 498 -15.27 0.92 -12.67
N LEU A 499 -14.22 1.74 -12.71
CA LEU A 499 -14.37 3.20 -12.80
C LEU A 499 -15.13 3.62 -14.06
N ASP A 500 -15.04 2.84 -15.13
CA ASP A 500 -15.77 3.04 -16.40
C ASP A 500 -17.30 2.96 -16.23
N LYS A 501 -17.80 2.36 -15.15
CA LYS A 501 -19.24 2.21 -14.87
C LYS A 501 -19.86 3.39 -14.11
N LEU A 502 -19.05 4.33 -13.64
CA LEU A 502 -19.50 5.47 -12.83
C LEU A 502 -19.85 6.68 -13.71
N THR A 503 -21.13 6.87 -14.01
CA THR A 503 -21.60 7.81 -15.04
C THR A 503 -21.63 9.30 -14.66
N SER A 504 -21.52 9.63 -13.37
CA SER A 504 -21.66 11.01 -12.84
C SER A 504 -20.35 11.59 -12.30
N LEU A 505 -19.25 10.85 -12.47
CA LEU A 505 -17.96 11.13 -11.85
C LEU A 505 -17.31 12.36 -12.48
N LYS A 506 -16.85 13.31 -11.68
CA LYS A 506 -16.19 14.55 -12.15
C LYS A 506 -14.70 14.55 -11.87
N ALA A 507 -14.30 14.00 -10.73
CA ALA A 507 -12.90 13.94 -10.31
C ALA A 507 -12.61 12.62 -9.62
N VAL A 508 -11.39 12.11 -9.84
CA VAL A 508 -10.86 10.89 -9.25
C VAL A 508 -9.47 11.18 -8.72
N ASP A 509 -9.27 10.96 -7.43
CA ASP A 509 -7.97 11.03 -6.76
C ASP A 509 -7.54 9.61 -6.37
N ILE A 510 -6.40 9.16 -6.86
CA ILE A 510 -5.88 7.81 -6.55
C ILE A 510 -4.46 7.92 -5.97
N GLY A 511 -4.33 7.49 -4.72
CA GLY A 511 -3.04 7.31 -4.04
C GLY A 511 -2.61 5.84 -4.09
N ILE A 512 -1.54 5.53 -4.82
CA ILE A 512 -0.98 4.17 -4.86
C ILE A 512 0.26 4.06 -3.98
N ASP A 513 0.22 3.13 -3.03
CA ASP A 513 1.39 2.74 -2.24
C ASP A 513 2.24 1.74 -3.04
N CYS A 514 3.45 2.21 -3.40
CA CYS A 514 4.40 1.49 -4.23
C CYS A 514 5.34 0.57 -3.44
N ARG A 515 5.27 0.55 -2.10
CA ARG A 515 6.10 -0.35 -1.29
C ARG A 515 5.85 -1.79 -1.68
N CYS A 516 6.94 -2.55 -1.79
CA CYS A 516 6.92 -3.97 -2.17
C CYS A 516 6.34 -4.26 -3.57
N ALA A 517 6.04 -3.25 -4.39
CA ALA A 517 5.59 -3.41 -5.76
C ALA A 517 6.75 -3.15 -6.74
N THR A 518 6.85 -4.00 -7.76
CA THR A 518 7.82 -3.80 -8.85
C THR A 518 7.43 -2.58 -9.70
N PRO A 519 8.39 -1.89 -10.35
CA PRO A 519 8.07 -0.79 -11.26
C PRO A 519 7.11 -1.18 -12.40
N TRP A 520 7.12 -2.46 -12.81
CA TRP A 520 6.17 -2.98 -13.80
C TRP A 520 4.74 -3.08 -13.25
N GLU A 521 4.57 -3.56 -12.02
CA GLU A 521 3.24 -3.63 -11.37
C GLU A 521 2.67 -2.25 -11.14
N VAL A 522 3.52 -1.28 -10.76
CA VAL A 522 3.13 0.14 -10.66
C VAL A 522 2.63 0.61 -12.02
N ARG A 523 3.42 0.48 -13.08
CA ARG A 523 2.99 0.87 -14.44
C ARG A 523 1.70 0.17 -14.89
N HIS A 524 1.56 -1.12 -14.60
CA HIS A 524 0.36 -1.86 -14.98
C HIS A 524 -0.89 -1.36 -14.23
N ALA A 525 -0.78 -1.08 -12.93
CA ALA A 525 -1.87 -0.46 -12.17
C ALA A 525 -2.26 0.91 -12.74
N GLU A 526 -1.28 1.76 -13.04
CA GLU A 526 -1.53 3.09 -13.63
C GLU A 526 -2.21 3.02 -14.99
N VAL A 527 -1.76 2.11 -15.86
CA VAL A 527 -2.38 1.88 -17.18
C VAL A 527 -3.83 1.43 -17.00
N ALA A 528 -4.10 0.42 -16.16
CA ALA A 528 -5.45 -0.08 -15.92
C ALA A 528 -6.39 1.01 -15.37
N ILE A 529 -5.89 1.86 -14.46
CA ILE A 529 -6.62 3.02 -13.94
C ILE A 529 -6.91 4.03 -15.05
N ARG A 530 -5.90 4.43 -15.81
CA ARG A 530 -6.03 5.42 -16.90
C ARG A 530 -6.97 4.93 -17.99
N ASP A 531 -6.90 3.67 -18.37
CA ASP A 531 -7.79 3.07 -19.37
C ASP A 531 -9.25 3.07 -18.89
N SER A 532 -9.48 2.78 -17.60
CA SER A 532 -10.81 2.85 -17.00
C SER A 532 -11.36 4.28 -16.97
N ILE A 533 -10.51 5.28 -16.75
CA ILE A 533 -10.88 6.71 -16.78
C ILE A 533 -11.14 7.19 -18.20
N ASN A 534 -10.30 6.81 -19.16
CA ASN A 534 -10.46 7.16 -20.57
C ASN A 534 -11.76 6.58 -21.16
N SER A 535 -12.15 5.39 -20.69
CA SER A 535 -13.40 4.72 -21.09
C SER A 535 -14.63 5.19 -20.32
N ASN A 536 -14.46 6.05 -19.31
CA ASN A 536 -15.57 6.55 -18.50
C ASN A 536 -16.37 7.62 -19.28
N PRO A 537 -17.72 7.53 -19.32
CA PRO A 537 -18.56 8.43 -20.12
C PRO A 537 -18.54 9.90 -19.68
N SER A 538 -18.17 10.21 -18.44
CA SER A 538 -18.10 11.58 -17.93
C SER A 538 -16.70 12.21 -18.00
N HIS A 539 -15.70 11.46 -18.51
CA HIS A 539 -14.30 11.91 -18.63
C HIS A 539 -13.78 12.66 -17.39
N PRO A 540 -13.78 12.01 -16.21
CA PRO A 540 -13.40 12.68 -14.97
C PRO A 540 -11.92 13.09 -14.97
N ILE A 541 -11.61 14.17 -14.25
CA ILE A 541 -10.23 14.61 -14.01
C ILE A 541 -9.56 13.59 -13.09
N LEU A 542 -8.42 13.03 -13.51
CA LEU A 542 -7.63 12.10 -12.72
C LEU A 542 -6.42 12.81 -12.09
N ASP A 543 -6.34 12.78 -10.76
CA ASP A 543 -5.11 12.99 -9.99
C ASP A 543 -4.61 11.62 -9.52
N LEU A 544 -3.42 11.23 -9.96
CA LEU A 544 -2.82 9.93 -9.65
C LEU A 544 -1.47 10.16 -9.01
N ARG A 545 -1.35 9.78 -7.73
CA ARG A 545 -0.19 10.05 -6.89
C ARG A 545 0.51 8.75 -6.50
N ARG A 546 1.82 8.69 -6.74
CA ARG A 546 2.69 7.64 -6.22
C ARG A 546 3.16 8.01 -4.82
N HIS A 547 2.98 7.10 -3.88
CA HIS A 547 3.50 7.22 -2.52
C HIS A 547 4.62 6.21 -2.29
N PHE A 548 5.62 6.62 -1.51
CA PHE A 548 6.74 5.79 -1.07
C PHE A 548 7.59 5.20 -2.19
N GLU A 549 7.70 5.90 -3.33
CA GLU A 549 8.54 5.49 -4.45
C GLU A 549 10.04 5.42 -4.07
N ARG A 550 10.51 6.30 -3.18
CA ARG A 550 11.91 6.30 -2.68
C ARG A 550 12.18 5.30 -1.56
N ASP A 551 11.13 4.89 -0.83
CA ASP A 551 11.17 3.77 0.13
C ASP A 551 10.86 2.43 -0.57
N ASN A 552 10.55 2.49 -1.86
CA ASN A 552 10.61 1.35 -2.73
C ASN A 552 12.10 1.03 -2.91
N PRO A 553 12.58 -0.19 -2.63
CA PRO A 553 13.96 -0.59 -2.91
C PRO A 553 14.29 -0.66 -4.42
N TRP A 554 13.52 0.08 -5.25
CA TRP A 554 13.41 -0.06 -6.70
C TRP A 554 13.41 1.28 -7.48
N ASP A 555 13.83 2.42 -6.90
CA ASP A 555 14.02 3.66 -7.68
C ASP A 555 15.49 3.89 -8.10
N ILE A 556 15.77 3.55 -9.38
CA ILE A 556 16.70 4.13 -10.36
C ILE A 556 18.06 4.62 -9.80
N THR A 557 19.18 3.90 -9.95
CA THR A 557 19.91 3.69 -11.22
C THR A 557 20.74 2.42 -11.16
N ARG A 558 20.32 1.39 -11.89
CA ARG A 558 21.18 0.43 -12.61
C ARG A 558 20.21 -0.47 -13.34
N GLU A 559 20.17 -0.31 -14.66
CA GLU A 559 19.82 -1.41 -15.53
C GLU A 559 20.53 -2.65 -14.97
N ILE A 560 19.76 -3.64 -14.52
CA ILE A 560 20.30 -4.99 -14.37
C ILE A 560 19.93 -5.64 -15.69
N PRO A 561 20.79 -5.57 -16.72
CA PRO A 561 20.66 -6.50 -17.81
C PRO A 561 20.72 -7.90 -17.20
N GLU A 562 19.76 -8.73 -17.58
CA GLU A 562 19.83 -10.19 -17.65
C GLU A 562 20.72 -10.86 -16.58
N LEU A 563 20.10 -11.64 -15.69
CA LEU A 563 20.79 -12.61 -14.80
C LEU A 563 21.80 -13.51 -15.56
N GLU A 564 21.74 -13.58 -16.89
CA GLU A 564 22.73 -14.23 -17.76
C GLU A 564 24.12 -13.56 -17.75
N ILE A 565 24.26 -12.28 -17.38
CA ILE A 565 25.57 -11.57 -17.41
C ILE A 565 26.40 -11.76 -16.14
N ILE A 566 25.79 -12.02 -14.97
CA ILE A 566 26.56 -12.38 -13.75
C ILE A 566 27.13 -13.81 -13.84
N MET A 567 26.61 -14.63 -14.76
CA MET A 567 26.93 -16.06 -14.86
C MET A 567 28.24 -16.38 -15.61
N GLN A 568 28.86 -15.40 -16.28
CA GLN A 568 30.16 -15.63 -16.95
C GLN A 568 31.38 -15.58 -16.00
N GLU A 569 31.26 -14.98 -14.81
CA GLU A 569 32.37 -14.88 -13.84
C GLU A 569 32.23 -15.80 -12.60
N LEU A 570 31.11 -16.52 -12.44
CA LEU A 570 30.87 -17.47 -11.32
C LEU A 570 31.20 -18.94 -11.64
N ALA A 571 31.96 -19.22 -12.71
CA ALA A 571 32.16 -20.55 -13.28
C ALA A 571 32.82 -21.61 -12.36
N GLU A 572 33.28 -21.25 -11.16
CA GLU A 572 34.02 -22.14 -10.24
C GLU A 572 33.26 -22.51 -8.95
N VAL A 573 32.04 -21.99 -8.72
CA VAL A 573 31.31 -22.16 -7.45
C VAL A 573 29.95 -22.81 -7.67
N ALA A 574 29.63 -23.87 -6.93
CA ALA A 574 28.33 -24.53 -6.99
C ALA A 574 27.26 -23.73 -6.23
N ILE A 575 26.06 -23.61 -6.80
CA ILE A 575 24.93 -22.88 -6.21
C ILE A 575 23.89 -23.90 -5.73
N LEU A 576 23.54 -23.87 -4.45
CA LEU A 576 22.53 -24.77 -3.86
C LEU A 576 21.41 -23.96 -3.17
N GLY A 577 20.15 -24.32 -3.43
CA GLY A 577 18.96 -23.65 -2.88
C GLY A 577 18.22 -22.79 -3.92
N PRO A 578 17.36 -21.84 -3.50
CA PRO A 578 17.08 -21.45 -2.11
C PRO A 578 15.99 -22.32 -1.47
N TRP A 579 16.03 -22.46 -0.14
CA TRP A 579 15.01 -23.11 0.67
C TRP A 579 14.17 -22.04 1.38
N GLY A 580 12.86 -22.02 1.10
CA GLY A 580 11.90 -21.06 1.67
C GLY A 580 10.87 -20.57 0.65
N GLY A 581 10.29 -19.40 0.90
CA GLY A 581 9.31 -18.74 0.03
C GLY A 581 9.96 -17.91 -1.09
N ASN A 582 9.29 -17.80 -2.23
CA ASN A 582 9.75 -17.07 -3.42
C ASN A 582 9.16 -15.65 -3.55
N ARG A 583 8.61 -15.10 -2.46
CA ARG A 583 7.79 -13.88 -2.48
C ARG A 583 8.58 -12.58 -2.55
N ALA A 584 9.80 -12.58 -2.02
CA ALA A 584 10.63 -11.39 -1.89
C ALA A 584 11.72 -11.31 -2.97
N ARG A 585 12.40 -10.16 -3.08
CA ARG A 585 13.51 -9.94 -4.03
C ARG A 585 14.61 -10.97 -3.77
N LEU A 586 15.09 -11.61 -4.84
CA LEU A 586 16.32 -12.42 -4.79
C LEU A 586 17.52 -11.48 -4.66
N HIS A 587 18.29 -11.68 -3.61
CA HIS A 587 19.57 -11.04 -3.36
C HIS A 587 20.68 -12.07 -3.52
N GLY A 588 21.76 -11.67 -4.17
CA GLY A 588 22.96 -12.48 -4.37
C GLY A 588 24.19 -11.57 -4.40
N ILE A 589 25.31 -12.12 -4.82
CA ILE A 589 26.59 -11.42 -4.89
C ILE A 589 27.05 -11.26 -6.33
N ASN A 590 27.78 -10.18 -6.61
CA ASN A 590 28.28 -9.87 -7.95
C ASN A 590 29.72 -10.34 -8.17
N VAL A 591 30.45 -10.70 -7.10
CA VAL A 591 31.85 -11.15 -7.14
C VAL A 591 31.92 -12.56 -6.55
N ALA A 592 32.60 -13.46 -7.25
CA ALA A 592 32.72 -14.86 -6.86
C ALA A 592 33.35 -15.02 -5.47
N PRO A 593 32.67 -15.71 -4.53
CA PRO A 593 33.16 -15.86 -3.17
C PRO A 593 34.18 -17.01 -3.10
N HIS A 594 35.33 -16.76 -2.48
CA HIS A 594 36.37 -17.78 -2.29
C HIS A 594 36.47 -18.27 -0.84
N HIS A 595 36.40 -17.37 0.15
CA HIS A 595 36.49 -17.73 1.58
C HIS A 595 35.58 -16.89 2.46
N LEU A 596 34.61 -17.51 3.12
CA LEU A 596 33.69 -16.84 4.06
C LEU A 596 34.44 -16.43 5.33
N ARG A 597 34.22 -15.20 5.81
CA ARG A 597 34.89 -14.62 7.00
C ARG A 597 33.97 -14.44 8.17
N SER A 598 32.77 -13.91 7.94
CA SER A 598 31.79 -13.72 8.99
C SER A 598 30.36 -13.77 8.46
N VAL A 599 29.43 -14.14 9.32
CA VAL A 599 27.98 -14.11 9.06
C VAL A 599 27.31 -13.32 10.16
N ILE A 600 26.50 -12.32 9.77
CA ILE A 600 25.71 -11.49 10.67
C ILE A 600 24.23 -11.86 10.46
N ILE A 601 23.59 -12.31 11.52
CA ILE A 601 22.18 -12.71 11.51
C ILE A 601 21.42 -11.84 12.50
N ARG A 602 20.31 -11.24 12.05
CA ARG A 602 19.33 -10.62 12.95
C ARG A 602 18.15 -11.56 13.09
N SER A 603 17.81 -11.91 14.33
CA SER A 603 16.72 -12.84 14.59
C SER A 603 15.94 -12.49 15.85
N GLY A 604 14.62 -12.59 15.76
CA GLY A 604 13.68 -12.60 16.89
C GLY A 604 12.85 -13.88 16.91
N MET A 605 11.57 -13.76 16.56
CA MET A 605 10.67 -14.92 16.37
C MET A 605 10.93 -15.65 15.04
N VAL A 606 11.54 -14.96 14.07
CA VAL A 606 11.98 -15.45 12.76
C VAL A 606 13.36 -14.87 12.43
N ILE A 607 13.90 -15.16 11.24
CA ILE A 607 15.09 -14.50 10.73
C ILE A 607 14.70 -13.18 10.07
N ASP A 608 15.09 -12.08 10.69
CA ASP A 608 14.81 -10.72 10.24
C ASP A 608 15.73 -10.30 9.10
N SER A 609 17.04 -10.57 9.22
CA SER A 609 18.00 -10.29 8.13
C SER A 609 19.26 -11.15 8.18
N LEU A 610 19.96 -11.21 7.04
CA LEU A 610 21.25 -11.89 6.86
C LEU A 610 22.25 -10.97 6.16
N ALA A 611 23.48 -10.88 6.68
CA ALA A 611 24.64 -10.30 6.00
C ALA A 611 25.85 -11.22 6.19
N PHE A 612 26.87 -11.09 5.34
CA PHE A 612 28.12 -11.82 5.51
C PHE A 612 29.28 -11.10 4.84
N THR A 613 30.49 -11.38 5.31
CA THR A 613 31.74 -10.92 4.69
C THR A 613 32.54 -12.12 4.17
N TYR A 614 33.20 -11.94 3.04
CA TYR A 614 33.99 -12.99 2.40
C TYR A 614 35.18 -12.40 1.66
N CYS A 615 36.17 -13.23 1.32
CA CYS A 615 37.25 -12.86 0.42
C CYS A 615 36.97 -13.42 -0.97
N ASP A 616 37.26 -12.64 -2.01
CA ASP A 616 37.31 -13.11 -3.39
C ASP A 616 38.59 -13.91 -3.68
N HIS A 617 38.74 -14.41 -4.92
CA HIS A 617 39.93 -15.11 -5.40
C HIS A 617 41.24 -14.31 -5.30
N ASN A 618 41.17 -12.98 -5.31
CA ASN A 618 42.32 -12.08 -5.16
C ASN A 618 42.65 -11.78 -3.68
N GLY A 619 41.86 -12.32 -2.74
CA GLY A 619 42.00 -12.06 -1.32
C GLY A 619 41.42 -10.72 -0.87
N GLN A 620 40.71 -10.00 -1.74
CA GLN A 620 40.01 -8.77 -1.39
C GLN A 620 38.75 -9.09 -0.59
N GLN A 621 38.51 -8.33 0.47
CA GLN A 621 37.34 -8.52 1.33
C GLN A 621 36.12 -7.81 0.75
N GLU A 622 35.04 -8.57 0.59
CA GLU A 622 33.73 -8.13 0.13
C GLU A 622 32.68 -8.32 1.23
N THR A 623 31.60 -7.53 1.16
CA THR A 623 30.48 -7.59 2.11
C THR A 623 29.16 -7.67 1.35
N ALA A 624 28.31 -8.63 1.74
CA ALA A 624 27.00 -8.85 1.18
C ALA A 624 25.91 -8.70 2.25
N GLY A 625 24.78 -8.10 1.87
CA GLY A 625 23.71 -7.74 2.81
C GLY A 625 23.94 -6.42 3.55
N PRO A 626 23.09 -6.08 4.53
CA PRO A 626 22.03 -6.92 5.09
C PRO A 626 20.83 -7.09 4.16
N TRP A 627 20.40 -8.34 3.98
CA TRP A 627 19.20 -8.72 3.25
C TRP A 627 18.10 -9.07 4.25
N GLY A 628 17.02 -8.29 4.27
CA GLY A 628 15.93 -8.43 5.23
C GLY A 628 15.64 -7.12 6.00
N GLY A 629 14.82 -7.20 7.05
CA GLY A 629 14.43 -6.07 7.89
C GLY A 629 15.37 -5.78 9.05
N SER A 630 15.16 -4.66 9.75
CA SER A 630 15.99 -4.22 10.89
C SER A 630 15.57 -4.80 12.25
N GLY A 631 14.60 -5.72 12.26
CA GLY A 631 14.08 -6.37 13.46
C GLY A 631 15.09 -7.30 14.15
N GLY A 632 14.67 -7.95 15.24
CA GLY A 632 15.44 -8.97 15.94
C GLY A 632 16.68 -8.48 16.70
N ARG A 633 17.36 -9.42 17.36
CA ARG A 633 18.69 -9.21 17.94
C ARG A 633 19.76 -9.66 16.95
N GLU A 634 20.81 -8.87 16.84
CA GLU A 634 21.96 -9.16 15.99
C GLU A 634 22.91 -10.16 16.64
N HIS A 635 23.37 -11.11 15.84
CA HIS A 635 24.37 -12.12 16.21
C HIS A 635 25.40 -12.20 15.10
N THR A 636 26.68 -12.13 15.47
CA THR A 636 27.78 -12.23 14.50
C THR A 636 28.60 -13.48 14.77
N ILE A 637 28.79 -14.27 13.72
CA ILE A 637 29.68 -15.43 13.69
C ILE A 637 30.95 -15.01 12.96
N TYR A 638 32.09 -15.12 13.61
CA TYR A 638 33.41 -14.94 13.00
C TYR A 638 34.02 -16.31 12.78
N LEU A 639 34.55 -16.56 11.58
CA LEU A 639 35.26 -17.80 11.25
C LEU A 639 36.77 -17.57 11.40
N ASP A 640 37.41 -18.36 12.26
CA ASP A 640 38.85 -18.29 12.51
C ASP A 640 39.68 -18.88 11.35
N THR A 641 41.00 -18.68 11.38
CA THR A 641 41.92 -19.22 10.36
C THR A 641 41.86 -20.74 10.31
N GLY A 642 41.26 -21.30 9.26
CA GLY A 642 41.07 -22.74 9.06
C GLY A 642 39.69 -23.26 9.50
N GLU A 643 38.84 -22.40 10.06
CA GLU A 643 37.43 -22.68 10.25
C GLU A 643 36.66 -22.39 8.96
N PHE A 644 35.75 -23.28 8.59
CA PHE A 644 34.88 -23.10 7.43
C PHE A 644 33.52 -23.71 7.67
N LEU A 645 32.51 -23.11 7.03
CA LEU A 645 31.13 -23.56 7.16
C LEU A 645 30.90 -24.82 6.29
N CYS A 646 30.38 -25.88 6.91
CA CYS A 646 30.17 -27.19 6.29
C CYS A 646 28.69 -27.63 6.27
N ASN A 647 27.81 -26.98 7.02
CA ASN A 647 26.37 -27.20 6.93
C ASN A 647 25.61 -25.93 7.33
N ILE A 648 24.43 -25.75 6.73
CA ILE A 648 23.40 -24.86 7.23
C ILE A 648 22.07 -25.61 7.29
N SER A 649 21.43 -25.55 8.46
CA SER A 649 20.12 -26.16 8.70
C SER A 649 19.19 -25.14 9.34
N GLY A 650 17.88 -25.39 9.27
CA GLY A 650 16.92 -24.41 9.74
C GLY A 650 15.49 -24.93 9.75
N THR A 651 14.55 -24.02 9.98
CA THR A 651 13.12 -24.28 9.82
C THR A 651 12.49 -23.21 8.96
N ILE A 652 11.51 -23.60 8.14
CA ILE A 652 10.70 -22.73 7.29
C ILE A 652 9.25 -22.88 7.74
N GLY A 653 8.60 -21.78 8.10
CA GLY A 653 7.29 -21.82 8.73
C GLY A 653 6.42 -20.63 8.42
N VAL A 654 5.27 -20.58 9.08
CA VAL A 654 4.31 -19.48 8.97
C VAL A 654 4.56 -18.47 10.07
N PHE A 655 4.69 -17.19 9.72
CA PHE A 655 4.80 -16.08 10.65
C PHE A 655 3.78 -14.99 10.33
N GLY A 656 2.85 -14.73 11.26
CA GLY A 656 1.70 -13.86 10.99
C GLY A 656 0.83 -14.42 9.86
N SER A 657 0.63 -13.63 8.80
CA SER A 657 -0.04 -14.03 7.56
C SER A 657 0.91 -14.50 6.45
N LEU A 658 2.22 -14.53 6.71
CA LEU A 658 3.24 -14.89 5.73
C LEU A 658 3.56 -16.40 5.84
N PRO A 659 3.23 -17.22 4.82
CA PRO A 659 3.66 -18.60 4.74
C PRO A 659 5.09 -18.71 4.18
N ASN A 660 5.79 -19.77 4.58
CA ASN A 660 7.10 -20.18 4.06
C ASN A 660 8.25 -19.18 4.31
N VAL A 661 8.31 -18.57 5.49
CA VAL A 661 9.43 -17.69 5.92
C VAL A 661 10.48 -18.52 6.66
N VAL A 662 11.77 -18.15 6.57
CA VAL A 662 12.83 -18.79 7.37
C VAL A 662 12.65 -18.41 8.85
N THR A 663 12.21 -19.37 9.65
CA THR A 663 11.89 -19.17 11.08
C THR A 663 13.09 -19.44 11.98
N SER A 664 14.04 -20.29 11.56
CA SER A 664 15.30 -20.47 12.27
C SER A 664 16.46 -20.86 11.38
N LEU A 665 17.69 -20.53 11.78
CA LEU A 665 18.94 -20.95 11.13
C LEU A 665 19.97 -21.46 12.14
N THR A 666 20.70 -22.51 11.77
CA THR A 666 21.84 -23.07 12.49
C THR A 666 22.98 -23.23 11.50
N PHE A 667 24.14 -22.68 11.83
CA PHE A 667 25.35 -22.70 11.00
C PHE A 667 26.34 -23.68 11.64
N THR A 668 26.76 -24.72 10.93
CA THR A 668 27.72 -25.70 11.44
C THR A 668 29.03 -25.60 10.68
N THR A 669 30.12 -25.42 11.42
CA THR A 669 31.49 -25.37 10.90
C THR A 669 32.18 -26.71 11.11
N ASN A 670 33.39 -26.86 10.57
CA ASN A 670 34.25 -28.00 10.86
C ASN A 670 34.70 -28.09 12.33
N ILE A 671 34.45 -27.06 13.15
CA ILE A 671 34.86 -26.97 14.55
C ILE A 671 33.66 -27.04 15.49
N CYS A 672 32.61 -26.26 15.23
CA CYS A 672 31.47 -26.12 16.13
C CYS A 672 30.17 -25.79 15.39
N SER A 673 29.09 -25.52 16.13
CA SER A 673 27.81 -25.11 15.57
C SER A 673 27.28 -23.86 16.28
N HIS A 674 26.78 -22.91 15.49
CA HIS A 674 26.22 -21.65 15.94
C HIS A 674 24.70 -21.63 15.70
N GLY A 675 23.93 -21.26 16.72
CA GLY A 675 22.47 -21.22 16.68
C GLY A 675 21.82 -22.32 17.54
N PRO A 676 20.51 -22.59 17.37
CA PRO A 676 19.63 -21.99 16.37
C PRO A 676 19.35 -20.51 16.67
N PHE A 677 19.44 -19.67 15.64
CA PHE A 677 18.95 -18.30 15.64
C PHE A 677 17.48 -18.32 15.19
N GLY A 678 16.62 -17.53 15.81
CA GLY A 678 15.16 -17.58 15.59
C GLY A 678 14.47 -18.73 16.35
N VAL A 679 13.21 -19.02 16.01
CA VAL A 679 12.40 -20.06 16.68
C VAL A 679 12.21 -21.25 15.75
N ARG A 680 12.55 -22.45 16.23
CA ARG A 680 12.37 -23.72 15.49
C ARG A 680 10.88 -24.06 15.34
N ARG A 681 10.22 -23.44 14.35
CA ARG A 681 8.78 -23.60 14.10
C ARG A 681 8.49 -23.68 12.60
N GLY A 682 8.15 -24.86 12.12
CA GLY A 682 7.88 -25.09 10.71
C GLY A 682 8.56 -26.37 10.22
N HIS A 683 8.71 -26.49 8.90
CA HIS A 683 9.37 -27.61 8.27
C HIS A 683 10.89 -27.45 8.35
N PRO A 684 11.63 -28.45 8.88
CA PRO A 684 13.08 -28.37 8.91
C PRO A 684 13.66 -28.53 7.50
N PHE A 685 14.76 -27.84 7.24
CA PHE A 685 15.63 -28.09 6.10
C PHE A 685 17.06 -28.28 6.59
N ASP A 686 17.82 -29.09 5.87
CA ASP A 686 19.22 -29.42 6.16
C ASP A 686 19.98 -29.57 4.85
N ILE A 687 21.20 -29.05 4.81
CA ILE A 687 22.05 -29.03 3.62
C ILE A 687 23.36 -29.75 3.96
N PRO A 688 23.30 -31.08 4.21
CA PRO A 688 24.46 -31.81 4.68
C PRO A 688 25.49 -31.94 3.56
N MET A 689 26.67 -31.35 3.76
CA MET A 689 27.80 -31.51 2.86
C MET A 689 28.61 -32.76 3.25
N GLN A 690 28.89 -33.65 2.30
CA GLN A 690 29.87 -34.73 2.49
C GLN A 690 31.30 -34.18 2.28
N ARG A 691 32.28 -34.87 2.87
CA ARG A 691 33.70 -34.47 3.01
C ARG A 691 34.19 -33.61 1.83
N ASN A 692 34.67 -32.40 2.15
CA ASN A 692 35.50 -31.48 1.32
C ASN A 692 34.81 -30.30 0.60
N GLY A 693 33.49 -30.14 0.69
CA GLY A 693 32.81 -28.92 0.24
C GLY A 693 32.77 -27.83 1.33
N ARG A 694 32.95 -26.56 0.93
CA ARG A 694 32.90 -25.39 1.84
C ARG A 694 31.83 -24.41 1.41
N ILE A 695 30.94 -23.99 2.31
CA ILE A 695 30.03 -22.86 2.04
C ILE A 695 30.86 -21.58 2.11
N VAL A 696 30.89 -20.86 1.00
CA VAL A 696 31.71 -19.65 0.79
C VAL A 696 30.88 -18.37 0.73
N GLY A 697 29.55 -18.49 0.59
CA GLY A 697 28.63 -17.35 0.61
C GLY A 697 27.17 -17.79 0.59
N PHE A 698 26.27 -16.81 0.57
CA PHE A 698 24.83 -17.01 0.56
C PHE A 698 24.14 -16.18 -0.52
N PHE A 699 22.94 -16.59 -0.89
CA PHE A 699 21.95 -15.78 -1.61
C PHE A 699 20.60 -15.97 -0.92
N ALA A 700 19.66 -15.03 -1.05
CA ALA A 700 18.41 -15.09 -0.31
C ALA A 700 17.26 -14.37 -1.00
N HIS A 701 16.03 -14.88 -0.90
CA HIS A 701 14.84 -14.05 -1.09
C HIS A 701 14.58 -13.31 0.21
N ALA A 702 14.65 -11.97 0.21
CA ALA A 702 14.47 -11.19 1.45
C ALA A 702 13.72 -9.88 1.22
N GLY A 703 12.74 -9.64 2.10
CA GLY A 703 11.93 -8.42 2.19
C GLY A 703 12.01 -7.85 3.60
N TRP A 704 10.91 -7.87 4.36
CA TRP A 704 10.92 -7.55 5.81
C TRP A 704 11.59 -8.65 6.65
N TYR A 705 11.61 -9.87 6.13
CA TYR A 705 12.23 -11.06 6.73
C TYR A 705 13.05 -11.77 5.66
N VAL A 706 13.80 -12.81 6.05
CA VAL A 706 14.40 -13.75 5.10
C VAL A 706 13.35 -14.80 4.72
N ASP A 707 12.79 -14.68 3.52
CA ASP A 707 11.78 -15.59 2.98
C ASP A 707 12.38 -16.93 2.55
N ALA A 708 13.54 -16.90 1.89
CA ALA A 708 14.29 -18.09 1.51
C ALA A 708 15.80 -17.85 1.52
N ILE A 709 16.58 -18.90 1.71
CA ILE A 709 18.05 -18.85 1.78
C ILE A 709 18.68 -19.91 0.89
N GLY A 710 19.76 -19.59 0.21
CA GLY A 710 20.60 -20.51 -0.55
C GLY A 710 22.08 -20.25 -0.30
N VAL A 711 22.95 -21.14 -0.79
CA VAL A 711 24.39 -21.13 -0.52
C VAL A 711 25.22 -21.22 -1.78
N TYR A 712 26.37 -20.55 -1.75
CA TYR A 712 27.48 -20.73 -2.68
C TYR A 712 28.50 -21.69 -2.07
N VAL A 713 28.94 -22.69 -2.82
CA VAL A 713 29.81 -23.78 -2.37
C VAL A 713 31.04 -23.89 -3.25
N ASN A 714 32.21 -23.86 -2.61
CA ASN A 714 33.48 -24.18 -3.25
C ASN A 714 33.77 -25.69 -3.08
N LEU A 715 34.08 -26.36 -4.19
CA LEU A 715 34.40 -27.79 -4.23
C LEU A 715 35.91 -27.94 -4.39
N THR A 716 36.61 -28.40 -3.34
CA THR A 716 38.04 -28.71 -3.48
C THR A 716 38.24 -29.98 -4.31
N GLU A 717 39.19 -29.95 -5.25
CA GLU A 717 39.43 -30.99 -6.26
C GLU A 717 39.66 -32.38 -5.62
N GLU A 718 38.70 -33.29 -5.78
CA GLU A 718 39.01 -34.73 -5.81
C GLU A 718 39.49 -35.11 -7.22
N GLU A 719 40.34 -36.13 -7.32
CA GLU A 719 40.93 -36.69 -8.56
C GLU A 719 39.89 -37.00 -9.66
N ASP A 720 38.59 -37.05 -9.33
CA ASP A 720 37.49 -37.40 -10.23
C ASP A 720 36.47 -36.27 -10.54
N GLY A 721 36.65 -35.04 -10.06
CA GLY A 721 35.86 -33.86 -10.52
C GLY A 721 34.33 -33.95 -10.38
N LEU A 722 33.80 -34.83 -9.51
CA LEU A 722 32.37 -35.00 -9.24
C LEU A 722 32.03 -34.44 -7.85
N ALA A 723 30.90 -33.74 -7.73
CA ALA A 723 30.37 -33.32 -6.43
C ALA A 723 29.32 -34.33 -5.93
N LYS A 724 29.26 -34.54 -4.62
CA LYS A 724 28.35 -35.50 -3.97
C LYS A 724 27.47 -34.79 -2.96
N PHE A 725 26.15 -34.78 -3.20
CA PHE A 725 25.19 -34.08 -2.34
C PHE A 725 24.17 -35.04 -1.72
N GLY A 726 23.88 -34.85 -0.42
CA GLY A 726 22.97 -35.71 0.34
C GLY A 726 23.69 -36.77 1.20
N PRO A 727 22.99 -37.83 1.64
CA PRO A 727 21.65 -38.23 1.22
C PRO A 727 20.55 -37.55 2.03
N TRP A 728 19.43 -37.24 1.40
CA TRP A 728 18.22 -36.73 2.03
C TRP A 728 17.26 -37.89 2.31
N GLY A 729 16.76 -37.99 3.54
CA GLY A 729 15.86 -39.07 3.97
C GLY A 729 16.21 -39.59 5.38
N GLY A 730 15.77 -40.80 5.70
CA GLY A 730 15.94 -41.43 7.02
C GLY A 730 17.21 -42.28 7.17
N ASP A 731 17.45 -42.70 8.42
CA ASP A 731 18.67 -43.37 8.88
C ASP A 731 18.79 -44.86 8.48
N GLY A 732 18.27 -45.26 7.32
CA GLY A 732 18.23 -46.66 6.84
C GLY A 732 19.55 -47.43 7.07
N VAL A 733 19.43 -48.72 7.34
CA VAL A 733 20.52 -49.55 7.89
C VAL A 733 21.57 -49.88 6.83
N ARG A 734 21.17 -50.10 5.58
CA ARG A 734 22.09 -50.43 4.46
C ARG A 734 22.37 -49.22 3.57
N SER A 735 23.63 -48.79 3.56
CA SER A 735 24.14 -47.78 2.62
C SER A 735 24.47 -48.38 1.26
N HIS A 736 24.11 -47.68 0.19
CA HIS A 736 24.43 -48.03 -1.19
C HIS A 736 25.16 -46.89 -1.87
N ASP A 737 26.19 -47.24 -2.63
CA ASP A 737 27.04 -46.29 -3.34
C ASP A 737 27.61 -46.93 -4.60
N ILE A 738 28.04 -46.11 -5.56
CA ILE A 738 28.65 -46.58 -6.81
C ILE A 738 30.16 -46.73 -6.67
N VAL A 739 30.71 -47.80 -7.26
CA VAL A 739 32.15 -48.15 -7.15
C VAL A 739 32.99 -47.44 -8.21
N VAL A 740 32.39 -47.11 -9.36
CA VAL A 740 33.08 -46.46 -10.50
C VAL A 740 32.41 -45.12 -10.79
N ALA A 741 33.22 -44.06 -10.90
CA ALA A 741 32.76 -42.69 -11.10
C ALA A 741 31.90 -42.54 -12.38
N PRO A 742 30.68 -41.99 -12.27
CA PRO A 742 29.77 -41.80 -13.39
C PRO A 742 30.15 -40.57 -14.22
N HIS A 743 30.02 -40.68 -15.54
CA HIS A 743 30.23 -39.56 -16.46
C HIS A 743 28.91 -39.01 -17.04
N ARG A 744 27.98 -39.88 -17.45
CA ARG A 744 26.65 -39.49 -17.96
C ARG A 744 25.58 -40.50 -17.53
N LEU A 745 24.46 -40.01 -17.03
CA LEU A 745 23.31 -40.86 -16.66
C LEU A 745 22.54 -41.26 -17.94
N GLU A 746 22.20 -42.54 -18.09
CA GLU A 746 21.50 -43.07 -19.28
C GLU A 746 20.05 -43.44 -18.98
N SER A 747 19.80 -44.08 -17.83
CA SER A 747 18.44 -44.42 -17.43
C SER A 747 18.25 -44.50 -15.93
N VAL A 748 17.03 -44.26 -15.46
CA VAL A 748 16.63 -44.39 -14.06
C VAL A 748 15.36 -45.23 -13.98
N THR A 749 15.40 -46.31 -13.22
CA THR A 749 14.25 -47.16 -12.93
C THR A 749 13.79 -46.93 -11.48
N ILE A 750 12.55 -46.47 -11.32
CA ILE A 750 11.90 -46.25 -10.03
C ILE A 750 10.77 -47.27 -9.87
N CYS A 751 10.83 -48.07 -8.81
CA CYS A 751 9.71 -48.92 -8.40
C CYS A 751 8.95 -48.22 -7.27
N SER A 752 7.65 -47.97 -7.46
CA SER A 752 6.85 -47.22 -6.49
C SER A 752 5.38 -47.67 -6.45
N CYS A 753 4.75 -47.54 -5.30
CA CYS A 753 3.29 -47.56 -5.14
C CYS A 753 2.85 -46.40 -4.23
N PHE A 754 2.66 -46.65 -2.92
CA PHE A 754 2.41 -45.61 -1.93
C PHE A 754 3.70 -44.88 -1.50
N VAL A 755 4.84 -45.57 -1.60
CA VAL A 755 6.18 -45.05 -1.33
C VAL A 755 7.14 -45.47 -2.44
N ILE A 756 8.40 -45.04 -2.38
CA ILE A 756 9.44 -45.54 -3.27
C ILE A 756 10.01 -46.84 -2.72
N ASP A 757 9.60 -47.95 -3.33
CA ASP A 757 10.04 -49.29 -2.97
C ASP A 757 11.52 -49.51 -3.33
N SER A 758 11.94 -49.07 -4.51
CA SER A 758 13.35 -49.16 -4.90
C SER A 758 13.78 -48.29 -6.08
N LEU A 759 15.10 -48.09 -6.20
CA LEU A 759 15.77 -47.33 -7.26
C LEU A 759 16.85 -48.18 -7.95
N ALA A 760 16.93 -48.12 -9.27
CA ALA A 760 18.06 -48.60 -10.06
C ALA A 760 18.37 -47.58 -11.18
N PHE A 761 19.60 -47.55 -11.69
CA PHE A 761 19.96 -46.65 -12.78
C PHE A 761 21.14 -47.18 -13.59
N SER A 762 21.26 -46.74 -14.84
CA SER A 762 22.42 -47.00 -15.69
C SER A 762 23.12 -45.70 -16.08
N TYR A 763 24.43 -45.77 -16.25
CA TYR A 763 25.27 -44.61 -16.55
C TYR A 763 26.50 -45.03 -17.36
N ILE A 764 27.05 -44.11 -18.15
CA ILE A 764 28.33 -44.26 -18.84
C ILE A 764 29.43 -43.78 -17.90
N ASP A 765 30.48 -44.59 -17.72
CA ASP A 765 31.69 -44.18 -17.00
C ASP A 765 32.63 -43.35 -17.88
N ARG A 766 33.71 -42.80 -17.30
CA ARG A 766 34.70 -41.98 -18.04
C ARG A 766 35.36 -42.70 -19.23
N ASN A 767 35.35 -44.04 -19.24
CA ASN A 767 35.91 -44.86 -20.32
C ASN A 767 34.88 -45.20 -21.41
N GLY A 768 33.67 -44.64 -21.33
CA GLY A 768 32.60 -44.89 -22.30
C GLY A 768 31.84 -46.19 -22.07
N GLN A 769 32.08 -46.91 -20.96
CA GLN A 769 31.41 -48.18 -20.69
C GLN A 769 30.10 -47.96 -19.92
N CYS A 770 29.02 -48.60 -20.39
CA CYS A 770 27.74 -48.60 -19.68
C CYS A 770 27.81 -49.47 -18.41
N ARG A 771 27.44 -48.88 -17.28
CA ARG A 771 27.35 -49.49 -15.95
C ARG A 771 25.91 -49.44 -15.48
N THR A 772 25.54 -50.35 -14.58
CA THR A 772 24.23 -50.35 -13.92
C THR A 772 24.43 -50.46 -12.42
N SER A 773 23.65 -49.69 -11.67
CA SER A 773 23.63 -49.68 -10.21
C SER A 773 22.21 -49.87 -9.70
N GLY A 774 22.08 -50.52 -8.54
CA GLY A 774 20.80 -51.00 -8.03
C GLY A 774 20.49 -52.44 -8.47
N ARG A 775 19.38 -53.02 -8.02
CA ARG A 775 18.23 -52.38 -7.36
C ARG A 775 18.44 -52.11 -5.87
N TRP A 776 18.28 -50.86 -5.44
CA TRP A 776 18.36 -50.43 -4.04
C TRP A 776 16.95 -50.34 -3.44
N GLY A 777 16.61 -51.29 -2.56
CA GLY A 777 15.29 -51.41 -1.93
C GLY A 777 14.55 -52.72 -2.25
N GLY A 778 13.30 -52.82 -1.80
CA GLY A 778 12.48 -54.04 -1.88
C GLY A 778 11.82 -54.29 -3.24
N PRO A 779 11.21 -55.48 -3.43
CA PRO A 779 10.56 -55.89 -4.69
C PRO A 779 9.16 -55.36 -4.93
N GLY A 780 8.65 -54.51 -4.05
CA GLY A 780 7.33 -53.90 -4.22
C GLY A 780 7.30 -52.80 -5.28
N GLY A 781 6.09 -52.33 -5.57
CA GLY A 781 5.85 -51.19 -6.45
C GLY A 781 5.77 -51.54 -7.94
N ALA A 782 5.12 -50.66 -8.70
CA ALA A 782 5.14 -50.70 -10.15
C ALA A 782 6.46 -50.09 -10.65
N SER A 783 7.14 -50.78 -11.57
CA SER A 783 8.43 -50.34 -12.12
C SER A 783 8.23 -49.38 -13.29
N ASN A 784 8.85 -48.21 -13.21
CA ASN A 784 8.92 -47.23 -14.30
C ASN A 784 10.38 -46.97 -14.66
N THR A 785 10.78 -47.28 -15.90
CA THR A 785 12.13 -47.01 -16.42
C THR A 785 12.11 -45.79 -17.32
N ILE A 786 12.94 -44.82 -16.99
CA ILE A 786 13.13 -43.57 -17.72
C ILE A 786 14.45 -43.65 -18.47
N SER A 787 14.42 -43.53 -19.79
CA SER A 787 15.61 -43.46 -20.64
C SER A 787 15.85 -42.02 -21.06
N LEU A 788 17.04 -41.49 -20.77
CA LEU A 788 17.43 -40.13 -21.10
C LEU A 788 17.96 -40.07 -22.54
N GLY A 789 17.46 -39.13 -23.33
CA GLY A 789 17.93 -38.91 -24.69
C GLY A 789 19.38 -38.40 -24.78
N PRO A 790 19.98 -38.35 -25.99
CA PRO A 790 21.38 -37.93 -26.21
C PRO A 790 21.73 -36.54 -25.63
N SER A 791 20.76 -35.63 -25.63
CA SER A 791 20.88 -34.26 -25.12
C SER A 791 20.06 -34.00 -23.85
N GLU A 792 19.44 -35.05 -23.29
CA GLU A 792 18.66 -34.95 -22.06
C GLU A 792 19.54 -35.31 -20.87
N PHE A 793 19.60 -34.41 -19.88
CA PHE A 793 20.34 -34.62 -18.64
C PHE A 793 19.54 -34.11 -17.45
N LEU A 794 19.79 -34.72 -16.31
CA LEU A 794 19.04 -34.46 -15.09
C LEU A 794 19.56 -33.17 -14.42
N THR A 795 18.66 -32.20 -14.21
CA THR A 795 18.93 -30.87 -13.63
C THR A 795 18.43 -30.75 -12.18
N GLY A 796 17.64 -31.72 -11.72
CA GLY A 796 17.20 -31.73 -10.33
C GLY A 796 16.40 -32.97 -9.96
N ILE A 797 16.20 -33.13 -8.67
CA ILE A 797 15.35 -34.18 -8.10
C ILE A 797 14.59 -33.60 -6.91
N SER A 798 13.34 -33.98 -6.78
CA SER A 798 12.47 -33.57 -5.67
C SER A 798 11.60 -34.72 -5.22
N GLY A 799 10.99 -34.60 -4.06
CA GLY A 799 10.19 -35.69 -3.50
C GLY A 799 9.64 -35.35 -2.13
N THR A 800 9.09 -36.35 -1.45
CA THR A 800 8.65 -36.24 -0.06
C THR A 800 9.26 -37.35 0.78
N ILE A 801 9.54 -37.04 2.05
CA ILE A 801 10.02 -37.97 3.08
C ILE A 801 8.92 -38.10 4.14
N GLY A 802 8.51 -39.31 4.48
CA GLY A 802 7.39 -39.51 5.40
C GLY A 802 7.45 -40.85 6.14
N GLN A 803 6.49 -41.05 7.03
CA GLN A 803 6.30 -42.32 7.72
C GLN A 803 5.41 -43.24 6.88
N TYR A 804 5.79 -44.51 6.75
CA TYR A 804 5.00 -45.54 6.09
C TYR A 804 5.11 -46.87 6.85
N GLU A 805 3.96 -47.44 7.24
CA GLU A 805 3.87 -48.57 8.17
C GLU A 805 4.67 -48.30 9.47
N GLU A 806 5.52 -49.24 9.88
CA GLU A 806 6.41 -49.12 11.05
C GLU A 806 7.72 -48.37 10.73
N HIS A 807 7.94 -47.95 9.47
CA HIS A 807 9.16 -47.29 9.04
C HIS A 807 8.99 -45.76 9.05
N SER A 808 9.77 -45.07 9.87
CA SER A 808 9.86 -43.61 9.87
C SER A 808 10.87 -43.12 8.82
N ASN A 809 10.58 -41.95 8.22
CA ASN A 809 11.49 -41.21 7.34
C ASN A 809 11.95 -41.98 6.08
N VAL A 810 11.02 -42.59 5.34
CA VAL A 810 11.27 -43.17 4.01
C VAL A 810 10.95 -42.16 2.89
N ILE A 811 11.53 -42.35 1.71
CA ILE A 811 11.17 -41.56 0.53
C ILE A 811 9.79 -42.00 0.04
N THR A 812 8.78 -41.15 0.25
CA THR A 812 7.38 -41.42 -0.10
C THR A 812 7.05 -41.01 -1.53
N SER A 813 7.74 -40.00 -2.07
CA SER A 813 7.66 -39.69 -3.51
C SER A 813 8.98 -39.21 -4.11
N LEU A 814 9.11 -39.36 -5.42
CA LEU A 814 10.22 -38.83 -6.23
C LEU A 814 9.75 -38.25 -7.56
N ARG A 815 10.27 -37.07 -7.91
CA ARG A 815 10.16 -36.43 -9.21
C ARG A 815 11.56 -36.11 -9.72
N LEU A 816 11.87 -36.54 -10.94
CA LEU A 816 13.13 -36.25 -11.61
C LEU A 816 12.93 -35.10 -12.60
N VAL A 817 13.79 -34.09 -12.59
CA VAL A 817 13.70 -32.92 -13.47
C VAL A 817 14.91 -32.95 -14.41
N THR A 818 14.68 -32.82 -15.72
CA THR A 818 15.72 -32.72 -16.76
C THR A 818 15.73 -31.34 -17.40
N ASN A 819 16.72 -31.08 -18.24
CA ASN A 819 16.74 -29.91 -19.13
C ASN A 819 15.63 -29.93 -20.19
N ALA A 820 14.90 -31.04 -20.35
CA ALA A 820 13.84 -31.19 -21.35
C ALA A 820 12.42 -31.32 -20.75
N ARG A 821 12.27 -32.00 -19.62
CA ARG A 821 10.96 -32.35 -19.02
C ARG A 821 11.09 -32.76 -17.54
N SER A 822 9.99 -33.16 -16.92
CA SER A 822 10.01 -33.78 -15.59
C SER A 822 9.33 -35.16 -15.62
N TYR A 823 9.80 -36.09 -14.81
CA TYR A 823 9.25 -37.44 -14.65
C TYR A 823 8.76 -37.65 -13.22
N GLY A 824 7.59 -38.28 -13.07
CA GLY A 824 6.92 -38.47 -11.79
C GLY A 824 5.88 -37.36 -11.49
N PRO A 825 5.44 -37.18 -10.22
CA PRO A 825 5.96 -37.86 -9.04
C PRO A 825 5.59 -39.34 -9.03
N PHE A 826 6.57 -40.17 -8.71
CA PHE A 826 6.41 -41.58 -8.39
C PHE A 826 6.15 -41.69 -6.89
N GLY A 827 5.25 -42.56 -6.44
CA GLY A 827 4.84 -42.65 -5.03
C GLY A 827 3.78 -41.60 -4.63
N GLU A 828 3.40 -41.55 -3.34
CA GLU A 828 2.48 -40.54 -2.82
C GLU A 828 3.23 -39.32 -2.25
N THR A 829 2.79 -38.12 -2.62
CA THR A 829 3.35 -36.85 -2.12
C THR A 829 2.88 -36.53 -0.69
N LYS A 830 3.11 -37.45 0.26
CA LYS A 830 2.77 -37.32 1.68
C LYS A 830 4.04 -37.29 2.52
N GLY A 831 4.23 -36.23 3.31
CA GLY A 831 5.41 -36.05 4.17
C GLY A 831 6.13 -34.73 3.92
N THR A 832 7.34 -34.59 4.44
CA THR A 832 8.19 -33.42 4.30
C THR A 832 8.76 -33.36 2.88
N PRO A 833 8.45 -32.32 2.08
CA PRO A 833 9.01 -32.18 0.74
C PRO A 833 10.51 -31.87 0.81
N PHE A 834 11.28 -32.47 -0.09
CA PHE A 834 12.66 -32.09 -0.36
C PHE A 834 12.81 -31.75 -1.85
N HIS A 835 13.70 -30.81 -2.14
CA HIS A 835 14.04 -30.43 -3.50
C HIS A 835 15.54 -30.20 -3.56
N ILE A 836 16.17 -30.74 -4.59
CA ILE A 836 17.60 -30.61 -4.88
C ILE A 836 17.67 -29.87 -6.22
N PRO A 837 17.64 -28.52 -6.21
CA PRO A 837 17.84 -27.74 -7.43
C PRO A 837 19.34 -27.68 -7.76
N LEU A 838 19.72 -27.98 -9.00
CA LEU A 838 20.98 -27.50 -9.57
C LEU A 838 20.69 -26.27 -10.42
N GLN A 839 21.33 -25.15 -10.12
CA GLN A 839 21.33 -23.95 -10.94
C GLN A 839 22.70 -23.85 -11.63
N SER A 840 22.70 -23.63 -12.95
CA SER A 840 23.89 -23.44 -13.83
C SER A 840 24.82 -24.65 -14.01
N ASN A 841 25.13 -25.00 -15.27
CA ASN A 841 26.20 -25.88 -15.81
C ASN A 841 26.45 -27.27 -15.16
N GLY A 842 25.66 -27.66 -14.15
CA GLY A 842 25.78 -28.92 -13.42
C GLY A 842 24.66 -29.90 -13.76
N CYS A 843 25.01 -31.16 -14.01
CA CYS A 843 24.05 -32.25 -14.25
C CYS A 843 24.22 -33.37 -13.23
N ILE A 844 23.11 -34.03 -12.84
CA ILE A 844 23.15 -35.24 -12.01
C ILE A 844 23.53 -36.42 -12.91
N VAL A 845 24.64 -37.06 -12.58
CA VAL A 845 25.23 -38.17 -13.34
C VAL A 845 25.09 -39.52 -12.64
N GLY A 846 24.68 -39.53 -11.37
CA GLY A 846 24.44 -40.75 -10.61
C GLY A 846 23.80 -40.49 -9.25
N PHE A 847 23.52 -41.57 -8.52
CA PHE A 847 22.90 -41.53 -7.21
C PHE A 847 23.74 -42.30 -6.18
N PHE A 848 23.47 -42.07 -4.90
CA PHE A 848 23.85 -42.90 -3.75
C PHE A 848 22.74 -42.82 -2.71
N GLY A 849 22.76 -43.62 -1.66
CA GLY A 849 21.68 -43.55 -0.67
C GLY A 849 21.69 -44.61 0.40
N ARG A 850 20.56 -44.73 1.09
CA ARG A 850 20.29 -45.81 2.07
C ARG A 850 18.98 -46.48 1.70
N ALA A 851 18.97 -47.80 1.66
CA ALA A 851 17.78 -48.56 1.28
C ALA A 851 17.76 -49.94 1.95
N ASP A 852 16.66 -50.22 2.66
CA ASP A 852 16.34 -51.51 3.25
C ASP A 852 15.16 -52.17 2.49
N LYS A 853 13.97 -52.26 3.13
CA LYS A 853 12.71 -52.68 2.48
C LYS A 853 12.20 -51.64 1.47
N PHE A 854 12.47 -50.35 1.73
CA PHE A 854 12.10 -49.19 0.92
C PHE A 854 13.34 -48.31 0.72
N LEU A 855 13.24 -47.31 -0.16
CA LEU A 855 14.27 -46.28 -0.28
C LEU A 855 14.18 -45.33 0.93
N ASN A 856 15.17 -45.36 1.82
CA ASN A 856 15.16 -44.56 3.05
C ASN A 856 15.74 -43.16 2.82
N ALA A 857 16.85 -43.07 2.10
CA ALA A 857 17.50 -41.80 1.78
C ALA A 857 18.16 -41.85 0.40
N ILE A 858 18.21 -40.71 -0.28
CA ILE A 858 18.77 -40.57 -1.62
C ILE A 858 19.70 -39.36 -1.69
N GLY A 859 20.85 -39.53 -2.30
CA GLY A 859 21.80 -38.48 -2.64
C GLY A 859 22.20 -38.57 -4.11
N VAL A 860 22.85 -37.53 -4.62
CA VAL A 860 23.19 -37.37 -6.04
C VAL A 860 24.68 -37.09 -6.25
N TYR A 861 25.21 -37.62 -7.35
CA TYR A 861 26.49 -37.24 -7.92
C TYR A 861 26.27 -36.23 -9.05
N THR A 862 27.05 -35.15 -9.08
CA THR A 862 26.90 -34.10 -10.08
C THR A 862 28.21 -33.78 -10.77
N ASN A 863 28.15 -33.49 -12.07
CA ASN A 863 29.29 -33.05 -12.87
C ASN A 863 29.04 -31.64 -13.42
N HIS A 864 30.00 -30.73 -13.19
CA HIS A 864 29.95 -29.30 -13.52
C HIS A 864 30.82 -28.92 -14.74
N LYS A 865 31.50 -29.89 -15.39
CA LYS A 865 32.44 -29.65 -16.50
C LYS A 865 31.89 -30.01 -17.90
N ILE A 866 30.66 -30.53 -18.01
CA ILE A 866 30.16 -31.13 -19.27
C ILE A 866 29.73 -30.09 -20.33
N GLU A 867 29.32 -28.87 -19.96
CA GLU A 867 28.74 -27.93 -20.95
C GLU A 867 29.72 -27.01 -21.69
N ILE A 868 30.99 -26.90 -21.27
CA ILE A 868 31.96 -26.04 -21.99
C ILE A 868 32.41 -26.67 -23.33
N MET A 869 32.19 -27.98 -23.55
CA MET A 869 32.67 -28.65 -24.77
C MET A 869 31.60 -29.09 -25.77
N GLN A 870 30.29 -29.02 -25.45
CA GLN A 870 29.22 -29.39 -26.39
C GLN A 870 28.36 -28.22 -26.90
N GLN A 871 28.36 -27.05 -26.22
CA GLN A 871 27.58 -25.89 -26.64
C GLN A 871 28.23 -25.05 -27.77
N LEU A 872 29.47 -25.35 -28.17
CA LEU A 872 30.16 -24.65 -29.27
C LEU A 872 29.94 -25.27 -30.66
N GLN A 873 29.11 -26.32 -30.81
CA GLN A 873 28.99 -27.04 -32.09
C GLN A 873 27.61 -27.11 -32.77
N ALA A 874 26.55 -26.51 -32.24
CA ALA A 874 25.30 -26.37 -33.03
C ALA A 874 24.55 -25.08 -32.64
N GLY A 875 24.57 -24.08 -33.54
CA GLY A 875 23.91 -22.77 -33.37
C GLY A 875 22.38 -22.82 -33.40
N LEU A 876 21.77 -23.58 -32.47
CA LEU A 876 20.33 -23.75 -32.31
C LEU A 876 19.93 -23.52 -30.85
N VAL A 877 19.10 -22.52 -30.61
CA VAL A 877 18.63 -22.09 -29.28
C VAL A 877 17.16 -22.49 -29.12
N ARG A 878 16.82 -23.12 -28.01
CA ARG A 878 15.43 -23.48 -27.65
C ARG A 878 14.84 -22.39 -26.76
N ILE A 879 13.72 -21.79 -27.16
CA ILE A 879 13.08 -20.69 -26.42
C ILE A 879 11.61 -21.05 -26.16
N GLY A 880 11.17 -20.97 -24.90
CA GLY A 880 9.84 -21.39 -24.45
C GLY A 880 9.86 -22.67 -23.60
N PRO A 881 8.72 -23.33 -23.35
CA PRO A 881 7.40 -23.04 -23.92
C PRO A 881 6.63 -21.99 -23.12
N TRP A 882 5.72 -21.27 -23.78
CA TRP A 882 4.78 -20.35 -23.16
C TRP A 882 3.39 -20.99 -23.16
N GLY A 883 2.77 -21.09 -21.98
CA GLY A 883 1.46 -21.71 -21.81
C GLY A 883 1.29 -22.38 -20.44
N GLY A 884 0.36 -23.32 -20.36
CA GLY A 884 0.13 -24.19 -19.20
C GLY A 884 1.08 -25.37 -19.10
N ASP A 885 0.97 -26.13 -18.02
CA ASP A 885 1.75 -27.33 -17.70
C ASP A 885 0.97 -28.64 -17.96
N GLY A 886 -0.23 -28.55 -18.53
CA GLY A 886 -1.08 -29.70 -18.89
C GLY A 886 -0.82 -30.18 -20.31
N GLY A 887 -1.07 -31.46 -20.60
CA GLY A 887 -0.96 -32.03 -21.95
C GLY A 887 0.35 -32.79 -22.21
N MET A 888 0.38 -33.56 -23.31
CA MET A 888 1.55 -34.35 -23.70
C MET A 888 2.61 -33.48 -24.37
N CYS A 889 3.87 -33.62 -23.97
CA CYS A 889 4.98 -32.93 -24.63
C CYS A 889 5.23 -33.52 -26.01
N HIS A 890 5.21 -32.66 -27.02
CA HIS A 890 5.54 -32.94 -28.41
C HIS A 890 6.80 -32.18 -28.82
N ASP A 891 7.72 -32.89 -29.45
CA ASP A 891 9.00 -32.36 -29.90
C ASP A 891 9.40 -33.00 -31.25
N ILE A 892 10.43 -32.47 -31.89
CA ILE A 892 10.96 -32.95 -33.17
C ILE A 892 12.13 -33.91 -32.98
N ASP A 893 12.17 -34.97 -33.80
CA ASP A 893 13.18 -36.03 -33.71
C ASP A 893 14.47 -35.73 -34.51
N ALA A 894 14.51 -34.59 -35.21
CA ALA A 894 15.63 -34.16 -36.04
C ALA A 894 15.89 -32.66 -35.88
N ALA A 895 17.17 -32.26 -35.90
CA ALA A 895 17.58 -30.86 -35.74
C ALA A 895 17.10 -30.00 -36.93
N PRO A 896 16.26 -28.98 -36.70
CA PRO A 896 15.71 -28.15 -37.74
C PRO A 896 16.71 -27.10 -38.23
N HIS A 897 16.77 -26.90 -39.54
CA HIS A 897 17.61 -25.87 -40.19
C HIS A 897 16.78 -24.84 -40.95
N HIS A 898 15.69 -25.24 -41.62
CA HIS A 898 14.84 -24.30 -42.36
C HIS A 898 13.38 -24.74 -42.34
N LEU A 899 12.48 -23.87 -41.90
CA LEU A 899 11.04 -24.11 -41.81
C LEU A 899 10.39 -23.87 -43.17
N GLU A 900 9.64 -24.84 -43.72
CA GLU A 900 9.02 -24.72 -45.05
C GLU A 900 7.52 -24.43 -45.01
N SER A 901 6.79 -24.95 -44.02
CA SER A 901 5.34 -24.78 -43.94
C SER A 901 4.84 -24.92 -42.51
N VAL A 902 3.80 -24.17 -42.14
CA VAL A 902 3.12 -24.29 -40.84
C VAL A 902 1.61 -24.40 -41.09
N THR A 903 0.95 -25.37 -40.48
CA THR A 903 -0.51 -25.49 -40.44
C THR A 903 -0.97 -25.27 -39.02
N ILE A 904 -1.83 -24.28 -38.81
CA ILE A 904 -2.43 -23.95 -37.51
C ILE A 904 -3.92 -24.26 -37.61
N CYS A 905 -4.39 -25.19 -36.79
CA CYS A 905 -5.81 -25.45 -36.63
C CYS A 905 -6.34 -24.57 -35.49
N SER A 906 -7.29 -23.68 -35.79
CA SER A 906 -7.83 -22.79 -34.76
C SER A 906 -9.32 -22.47 -34.94
N CYS A 907 -10.02 -22.25 -33.83
CA CYS A 907 -11.32 -21.57 -33.80
C CYS A 907 -11.36 -20.50 -32.69
N LEU A 908 -11.71 -20.88 -31.46
CA LEU A 908 -11.67 -19.97 -30.30
C LEU A 908 -10.28 -19.94 -29.64
N VAL A 909 -9.55 -21.04 -29.76
CA VAL A 909 -8.17 -21.23 -29.28
C VAL A 909 -7.35 -21.94 -30.37
N ILE A 910 -6.08 -22.23 -30.10
CA ILE A 910 -5.26 -23.06 -30.97
C ILE A 910 -5.50 -24.54 -30.64
N ASP A 911 -6.21 -25.22 -31.54
CA ASP A 911 -6.57 -26.63 -31.41
C ASP A 911 -5.38 -27.53 -31.70
N SER A 912 -4.65 -27.28 -32.80
CA SER A 912 -3.43 -28.01 -33.12
C SER A 912 -2.44 -27.25 -34.01
N ILE A 913 -1.19 -27.71 -34.03
CA ILE A 913 -0.14 -27.21 -34.91
C ILE A 913 0.60 -28.36 -35.62
N ALA A 914 0.86 -28.19 -36.90
CA ALA A 914 1.72 -29.06 -37.70
C ALA A 914 2.69 -28.21 -38.52
N PHE A 915 3.87 -28.72 -38.85
CA PHE A 915 4.82 -28.01 -39.70
C PHE A 915 5.76 -28.97 -40.44
N SER A 916 6.42 -28.46 -41.48
CA SER A 916 7.49 -29.18 -42.17
C SER A 916 8.76 -28.34 -42.23
N PHE A 917 9.91 -28.99 -42.11
CA PHE A 917 11.21 -28.35 -42.07
C PHE A 917 12.28 -29.21 -42.74
N ARG A 918 13.40 -28.61 -43.12
CA ARG A 918 14.61 -29.32 -43.56
C ARG A 918 15.65 -29.33 -42.46
N ASP A 919 16.37 -30.44 -42.35
CA ASP A 919 17.59 -30.53 -41.54
C ASP A 919 18.82 -29.98 -42.30
N HIS A 920 19.99 -29.96 -41.64
CA HIS A 920 21.25 -29.53 -42.24
C HIS A 920 21.72 -30.39 -43.44
N LYS A 921 21.13 -31.58 -43.65
CA LYS A 921 21.41 -32.44 -44.81
C LYS A 921 20.42 -32.20 -45.95
N GLY A 922 19.49 -31.25 -45.80
CA GLY A 922 18.46 -30.95 -46.77
C GLY A 922 17.31 -31.96 -46.82
N GLN A 923 17.24 -32.92 -45.89
CA GLN A 923 16.14 -33.88 -45.81
C GLN A 923 14.91 -33.20 -45.21
N LYS A 924 13.74 -33.43 -45.82
CA LYS A 924 12.47 -32.86 -45.36
C LYS A 924 11.83 -33.75 -44.30
N HIS A 925 11.42 -33.13 -43.19
CA HIS A 925 10.75 -33.74 -42.05
C HIS A 925 9.39 -33.09 -41.82
N TYR A 926 8.46 -33.83 -41.22
CA TYR A 926 7.11 -33.38 -40.87
C TYR A 926 6.87 -33.60 -39.38
N ALA A 927 6.30 -32.60 -38.71
CA ALA A 927 5.98 -32.60 -37.30
C ALA A 927 4.49 -32.23 -37.10
N GLY A 928 3.81 -32.92 -36.20
CA GLY A 928 2.38 -32.74 -35.95
C GLY A 928 1.45 -33.47 -36.95
N PRO A 929 0.12 -33.25 -36.84
CA PRO A 929 -0.54 -32.28 -35.96
C PRO A 929 -0.42 -32.67 -34.48
N TRP A 930 0.02 -31.72 -33.66
CA TRP A 930 0.04 -31.83 -32.21
C TRP A 930 -1.17 -31.07 -31.67
N GLY A 931 -2.04 -31.73 -30.89
CA GLY A 931 -3.32 -31.18 -30.42
C GLY A 931 -4.56 -31.80 -31.07
N GLY A 932 -5.73 -31.19 -30.86
CA GLY A 932 -7.03 -31.69 -31.31
C GLY A 932 -7.43 -31.28 -32.74
N CYS A 933 -8.62 -31.74 -33.16
CA CYS A 933 -9.17 -31.56 -34.51
C CYS A 933 -10.40 -30.62 -34.56
N GLY A 934 -10.59 -29.78 -33.53
CA GLY A 934 -11.81 -28.97 -33.35
C GLY A 934 -11.89 -27.66 -34.16
N GLY A 935 -10.81 -27.25 -34.81
CA GLY A 935 -10.69 -25.93 -35.45
C GLY A 935 -10.70 -25.94 -37.00
N ASN A 936 -10.50 -24.76 -37.61
CA ASN A 936 -10.29 -24.62 -39.04
C ASN A 936 -8.78 -24.63 -39.37
N ASP A 937 -8.39 -25.36 -40.41
CA ASP A 937 -7.00 -25.44 -40.85
C ASP A 937 -6.55 -24.17 -41.60
N HIS A 938 -5.52 -23.52 -41.08
CA HIS A 938 -4.83 -22.41 -41.72
C HIS A 938 -3.44 -22.85 -42.16
N LYS A 939 -3.27 -23.07 -43.47
CA LYS A 939 -2.00 -23.51 -44.07
C LYS A 939 -1.17 -22.32 -44.53
N ILE A 940 0.04 -22.22 -44.01
CA ILE A 940 1.04 -21.21 -44.35
C ILE A 940 2.18 -21.92 -45.08
N GLN A 941 2.42 -21.53 -46.32
CA GLN A 941 3.56 -22.02 -47.11
C GLN A 941 4.58 -20.90 -47.18
N LEU A 942 5.81 -21.17 -46.72
CA LEU A 942 6.90 -20.19 -46.73
C LEU A 942 7.69 -20.33 -48.05
N GLU A 943 8.05 -19.20 -48.65
CA GLU A 943 8.96 -19.17 -49.80
C GLU A 943 10.39 -19.55 -49.39
N PRO A 944 11.25 -20.07 -50.30
CA PRO A 944 12.60 -20.54 -49.94
C PRO A 944 13.51 -19.52 -49.25
N SER A 945 13.26 -18.22 -49.43
CA SER A 945 13.99 -17.12 -48.78
C SER A 945 13.23 -16.47 -47.62
N GLU A 946 12.01 -16.93 -47.34
CA GLU A 946 11.16 -16.41 -46.27
C GLU A 946 11.48 -17.13 -44.96
N THR A 947 11.79 -16.37 -43.91
CA THR A 947 12.11 -16.91 -42.59
C THR A 947 11.17 -16.33 -41.55
N VAL A 948 10.78 -17.15 -40.57
CA VAL A 948 9.97 -16.67 -39.44
C VAL A 948 10.90 -15.94 -38.47
N VAL A 949 10.68 -14.64 -38.28
CA VAL A 949 11.53 -13.77 -37.45
C VAL A 949 10.91 -13.49 -36.08
N LYS A 950 9.60 -13.68 -35.95
CA LYS A 950 8.91 -13.52 -34.67
C LYS A 950 7.65 -14.39 -34.60
N LEU A 951 7.44 -14.99 -33.44
CA LEU A 951 6.18 -15.63 -33.05
C LEU A 951 5.53 -14.77 -31.96
N SER A 952 4.22 -14.55 -32.00
CA SER A 952 3.48 -13.95 -30.88
C SER A 952 2.10 -14.56 -30.72
N GLY A 953 1.52 -14.46 -29.55
CA GLY A 953 0.21 -15.05 -29.27
C GLY A 953 -0.31 -14.64 -27.90
N THR A 954 -1.43 -15.24 -27.50
CA THR A 954 -2.03 -15.06 -26.16
C THR A 954 -2.27 -16.40 -25.49
N ILE A 955 -2.25 -16.42 -24.17
CA ILE A 955 -2.54 -17.59 -23.32
C ILE A 955 -3.69 -17.24 -22.39
N GLY A 956 -4.73 -18.05 -22.37
CA GLY A 956 -5.93 -17.81 -21.57
C GLY A 956 -6.63 -19.10 -21.16
N ALA A 957 -7.65 -18.97 -20.32
CA ALA A 957 -8.43 -20.11 -19.87
C ALA A 957 -9.45 -20.55 -20.92
N PHE A 958 -9.51 -21.85 -21.22
CA PHE A 958 -10.48 -22.42 -22.15
C PHE A 958 -10.82 -23.87 -21.76
N GLY A 959 -12.10 -24.25 -21.87
CA GLY A 959 -12.53 -25.63 -21.62
C GLY A 959 -12.27 -26.18 -20.20
N GLY A 960 -12.11 -25.31 -19.19
CA GLY A 960 -11.75 -25.73 -17.82
C GLY A 960 -10.23 -25.87 -17.58
N ILE A 961 -9.41 -25.64 -18.61
CA ILE A 961 -7.94 -25.59 -18.51
C ILE A 961 -7.53 -24.11 -18.34
N PRO A 962 -6.76 -23.76 -17.28
CA PRO A 962 -6.50 -22.36 -16.94
C PRO A 962 -5.54 -21.64 -17.91
N ASN A 963 -4.64 -22.37 -18.57
CA ASN A 963 -3.59 -21.81 -19.42
C ASN A 963 -3.49 -22.61 -20.75
N VAL A 964 -4.19 -22.13 -21.78
CA VAL A 964 -4.19 -22.67 -23.16
C VAL A 964 -3.73 -21.57 -24.11
N VAL A 965 -3.03 -21.91 -25.20
CA VAL A 965 -2.67 -20.94 -26.24
C VAL A 965 -3.94 -20.54 -27.00
N THR A 966 -4.42 -19.32 -26.74
CA THR A 966 -5.68 -18.79 -27.29
C THR A 966 -5.50 -18.14 -28.66
N SER A 967 -4.31 -17.61 -28.96
CA SER A 967 -3.98 -17.12 -30.30
C SER A 967 -2.53 -17.31 -30.71
N LEU A 968 -2.28 -17.33 -32.02
CA LEU A 968 -0.95 -17.33 -32.63
C LEU A 968 -0.86 -16.43 -33.86
N THR A 969 0.23 -15.69 -33.94
CA THR A 969 0.64 -14.84 -35.06
C THR A 969 2.10 -15.15 -35.39
N LEU A 970 2.38 -15.42 -36.66
CA LEU A 970 3.73 -15.56 -37.19
C LEU A 970 4.09 -14.32 -38.00
N VAL A 971 5.25 -13.73 -37.72
CA VAL A 971 5.84 -12.65 -38.51
C VAL A 971 7.07 -13.19 -39.21
N THR A 972 7.11 -13.01 -40.52
CA THR A 972 8.20 -13.45 -41.39
C THR A 972 8.99 -12.26 -41.92
N SER A 973 10.10 -12.53 -42.60
CA SER A 973 10.84 -11.52 -43.36
C SER A 973 10.01 -10.87 -44.50
N SER A 974 8.88 -11.47 -44.89
CA SER A 974 8.07 -11.03 -46.03
C SER A 974 6.67 -10.51 -45.63
N GLY A 975 6.16 -10.85 -44.45
CA GLY A 975 4.80 -10.48 -44.04
C GLY A 975 4.38 -10.99 -42.67
N ARG A 976 3.07 -11.00 -42.42
CA ARG A 976 2.44 -11.43 -41.15
C ARG A 976 1.30 -12.41 -41.44
N TYR A 977 1.26 -13.52 -40.73
CA TYR A 977 0.22 -14.55 -40.78
C TYR A 977 -0.47 -14.67 -39.42
N GLY A 978 -1.80 -14.57 -39.38
CA GLY A 978 -2.61 -14.51 -38.14
C GLY A 978 -3.03 -13.08 -37.77
N PRO A 979 -3.63 -12.87 -36.57
CA PRO A 979 -3.79 -13.86 -35.51
C PRO A 979 -4.79 -14.95 -35.86
N TYR A 980 -4.42 -16.19 -35.55
CA TYR A 980 -5.30 -17.36 -35.55
C TYR A 980 -5.76 -17.60 -34.12
N GLY A 981 -7.03 -17.97 -33.89
CA GLY A 981 -7.66 -18.01 -32.56
C GLY A 981 -8.09 -16.63 -32.04
N ARG A 982 -8.41 -16.51 -30.74
CA ARG A 982 -8.80 -15.24 -30.10
C ARG A 982 -7.66 -14.67 -29.27
N GLU A 983 -7.36 -13.39 -29.49
CA GLU A 983 -6.38 -12.62 -28.71
C GLU A 983 -6.92 -12.27 -27.30
N GLU A 984 -7.33 -13.27 -26.52
CA GLU A 984 -7.83 -13.14 -25.14
C GLU A 984 -6.83 -13.81 -24.17
N GLY A 985 -6.34 -13.06 -23.18
CA GLY A 985 -5.42 -13.56 -22.15
C GLY A 985 -4.04 -12.88 -22.12
N ILE A 986 -3.04 -13.56 -21.55
CA ILE A 986 -1.67 -13.07 -21.38
C ILE A 986 -0.92 -13.16 -22.71
N ALA A 987 -0.46 -12.03 -23.25
CA ALA A 987 0.31 -12.02 -24.49
C ALA A 987 1.75 -12.53 -24.30
N PHE A 988 2.25 -13.31 -25.25
CA PHE A 988 3.65 -13.69 -25.36
C PHE A 988 4.20 -13.35 -26.75
N HIS A 989 5.50 -13.13 -26.84
CA HIS A 989 6.19 -13.03 -28.12
C HIS A 989 7.63 -13.49 -28.01
N VAL A 990 8.14 -14.00 -29.13
CA VAL A 990 9.49 -14.52 -29.29
C VAL A 990 10.15 -13.79 -30.44
N PRO A 991 11.08 -12.85 -30.18
CA PRO A 991 11.88 -12.26 -31.23
C PRO A 991 13.08 -13.16 -31.54
N ALA A 992 13.31 -13.46 -32.82
CA ALA A 992 14.63 -13.89 -33.24
C ALA A 992 15.55 -12.66 -33.24
N ARG A 993 16.69 -12.71 -32.54
CA ARG A 993 17.68 -11.59 -32.49
C ARG A 993 18.19 -11.29 -33.91
N SER A 994 18.79 -10.12 -34.14
CA SER A 994 19.34 -9.70 -35.44
C SER A 994 20.35 -10.73 -35.97
N ASN A 995 19.90 -11.55 -36.94
CA ASN A 995 20.54 -12.69 -37.66
C ASN A 995 19.95 -14.09 -37.37
N GLY A 996 19.03 -14.23 -36.41
CA GLY A 996 18.38 -15.52 -36.12
C GLY A 996 17.06 -15.74 -36.87
N SER A 997 16.64 -16.99 -37.03
CA SER A 997 15.31 -17.35 -37.54
C SER A 997 14.68 -18.51 -36.77
N ILE A 998 13.35 -18.50 -36.65
CA ILE A 998 12.60 -19.61 -36.07
C ILE A 998 12.51 -20.72 -37.13
N VAL A 999 13.06 -21.89 -36.79
CA VAL A 999 13.24 -23.03 -37.71
C VAL A 999 12.39 -24.24 -37.34
N GLY A 1000 11.76 -24.25 -36.17
CA GLY A 1000 10.87 -25.31 -35.72
C GLY A 1000 10.13 -24.96 -34.43
N PHE A 1001 9.21 -25.83 -34.02
CA PHE A 1001 8.40 -25.67 -32.81
C PHE A 1001 8.48 -26.92 -31.92
N PHE A 1002 8.17 -26.74 -30.65
CA PHE A 1002 7.82 -27.82 -29.72
C PHE A 1002 6.60 -27.36 -28.91
N ALA A 1003 5.78 -28.28 -28.41
CA ALA A 1003 4.52 -27.91 -27.76
C ALA A 1003 4.14 -28.88 -26.64
N GLN A 1004 3.28 -28.45 -25.73
CA GLN A 1004 2.45 -29.33 -24.92
C GLN A 1004 1.04 -29.30 -25.50
N ALA A 1005 0.46 -30.48 -25.75
CA ALA A 1005 -0.85 -30.56 -26.36
C ALA A 1005 -1.58 -31.86 -25.99
N GLU A 1006 -2.92 -31.77 -25.89
CA GLU A 1006 -3.84 -32.91 -25.86
C GLU A 1006 -5.03 -32.59 -26.77
N GLU A 1007 -6.11 -32.03 -26.21
CA GLU A 1007 -7.27 -31.55 -26.97
C GLU A 1007 -7.00 -30.17 -27.61
N TYR A 1008 -6.14 -29.37 -26.98
CA TYR A 1008 -5.70 -28.04 -27.42
C TYR A 1008 -4.18 -27.89 -27.23
N ILE A 1009 -3.57 -26.88 -27.87
CA ILE A 1009 -2.19 -26.48 -27.55
C ILE A 1009 -2.20 -25.75 -26.21
N THR A 1010 -1.71 -26.40 -25.16
CA THR A 1010 -1.63 -25.83 -23.81
C THR A 1010 -0.39 -24.95 -23.65
N ALA A 1011 0.72 -25.32 -24.28
CA ALA A 1011 1.93 -24.50 -24.34
C ALA A 1011 2.68 -24.70 -25.66
N ILE A 1012 3.40 -23.66 -26.11
CA ILE A 1012 4.17 -23.69 -27.35
C ILE A 1012 5.53 -23.04 -27.17
N GLY A 1013 6.58 -23.60 -27.77
CA GLY A 1013 7.92 -23.07 -27.81
C GLY A 1013 8.54 -23.20 -29.21
N VAL A 1014 9.70 -22.58 -29.41
CA VAL A 1014 10.36 -22.50 -30.72
C VAL A 1014 11.84 -22.88 -30.67
N TYR A 1015 12.33 -23.38 -31.78
CA TYR A 1015 13.75 -23.51 -32.10
C TYR A 1015 14.19 -22.31 -32.94
N VAL A 1016 15.22 -21.60 -32.48
CA VAL A 1016 15.82 -20.46 -33.16
C VAL A 1016 17.21 -20.84 -33.62
N SER A 1017 17.46 -20.77 -34.92
CA SER A 1017 18.83 -20.87 -35.44
C SER A 1017 19.54 -19.53 -35.26
N THR A 1018 20.71 -19.57 -34.63
CA THR A 1018 21.65 -18.44 -34.53
C THR A 1018 22.75 -18.70 -35.56
N GLN A 1019 22.58 -18.18 -36.77
CA GLN A 1019 23.65 -18.20 -37.79
C GLN A 1019 24.68 -17.10 -37.53
#